data_AF-A0AA38KV71-F1
#
_entry.id   AF-A0AA38KV71-F1
#
_cell.length_a   1.000
_cell.length_b   1.000
_cell.length_c   1.000
_cell.angle_alpha   90.00
_cell.angle_beta   90.00
_cell.angle_gamma   90.00
#
_symmetry.space_group_name_H-M   'P 1'
#
loop_
_entity.id
_entity.type
_entity.pdbx_description
1 polymer ?
#
loop_
_entity_poly.entity_id
_entity_poly.type
_entity_poly.pdbx_seq_one_letter_code
_entity_poly.pdbx_strand_id
1 'polypeptide(L)'
;MILLHLLFLLLIPYPLGFLPPSPVHFFQHLQLRLLPQRDHAAGMLPRKPRSKAQRKPSLMDGFSVPKIEDCITSALSPAGQPLDVINLSLQGRLPFPSSIQRKDHDLPSNQVFYLHQETSFYNLNQNIGLNFEYPLLPLDTLVDSLLQNISGKIQEKEMIRLPSVGTNPPTFLSSSSLLPIQLLSFSNLGRANSLSKAPRLRAIALRTGTTIKDLVTLHRKEFAVRPAITHRNFLIVNFIITEFHNERPAVKISLADFGLGLEVIARHHRCLSIRTYATFREDFDALLPHGFLHLFVDEDSLEDHLCEDEGCLLVEEENHLEGSSEEEEPVLTANPLPPTSVSSGISPQLPQIVNTPRERNQPALWASTWNPPTQRRSTFYAANLTTTFYRESQQAFFRSNPDEISPPLLRLVGLSCESLSQAYLEKVRSSFIAGNFAHLLSPDRHFVIRDGSGNSVTSGRGVEAEVIHGALTIFSREHSRWFTPAVENFSTLTTIASTCNEHVSQDRLNDLGILGALVALNLVNECPALPLNPLFLLYLIYEGDFDCLTEAAVSEWSPDLRYLLKQWIDLPPHELPSALFASHFATYHDLQLQTLAQRDPEAHRLLGYRMLHNAVIGKLGASSLEVQAFQKGFRLPVPNGLTFCEIAQCYFQGARWFLSHIYKSLKTFDDIEHRLDVDSHEISNEDKERLDSVMDTAPAPYARQDFLFVLKDFLEGRGIPCPTAFQAIISRINPRISLEEAEDDPSFRIRSFCWAVSGAPFLPPGGRELKVILVSDDNHSYMNGQETSRTEALRLGVHSYKTCFQEVRIPISFLIKLLTFNYNPGPEPDNARDAIHFCSALISSMLVAYLLEYFTIPVKILPYLFACLAKTFALPVSSKTNVDTDWGMAKLYLILGKELNYEDSLGV
;
A
#
# COMPACT_ATOMS: atom_id res chain seq x y z
N MET A 1 55.11 -1.15 -46.22
CA MET A 1 54.26 -0.66 -47.34
C MET A 1 52.88 -0.14 -46.93
N ILE A 2 52.39 -0.33 -45.70
CA ILE A 2 51.16 0.38 -45.23
C ILE A 2 51.49 1.66 -44.44
N LEU A 3 52.71 1.80 -43.92
CA LEU A 3 53.20 3.05 -43.30
C LEU A 3 53.63 4.14 -44.30
N LEU A 4 53.61 3.86 -45.60
CA LEU A 4 53.99 4.80 -46.66
C LEU A 4 52.77 5.47 -47.34
N HIS A 5 51.55 5.07 -47.00
CA HIS A 5 50.31 5.69 -47.50
C HIS A 5 49.73 6.75 -46.55
N LEU A 6 50.17 6.79 -45.30
CA LEU A 6 49.71 7.78 -44.31
C LEU A 6 50.56 9.06 -44.26
N LEU A 7 51.75 9.06 -44.87
CA LEU A 7 52.63 10.23 -44.92
C LEU A 7 52.48 11.07 -46.21
N PHE A 8 51.64 10.66 -47.16
CA PHE A 8 51.43 11.35 -48.44
C PHE A 8 50.18 12.25 -48.47
N LEU A 9 49.38 12.29 -47.40
CA LEU A 9 48.17 13.12 -47.31
C LEU A 9 48.37 14.43 -46.52
N LEU A 10 49.59 14.71 -46.02
CA LEU A 10 49.85 15.89 -45.17
C LEU A 10 50.64 17.03 -45.81
N LEU A 11 50.96 16.97 -47.12
CA LEU A 11 51.75 18.03 -47.78
C LEU A 11 51.37 18.25 -49.24
N ILE A 12 50.24 18.94 -49.53
CA ILE A 12 50.13 19.88 -50.67
C ILE A 12 49.26 21.08 -50.25
N PRO A 13 49.73 22.33 -50.48
CA PRO A 13 49.04 23.59 -50.15
C PRO A 13 48.15 24.08 -51.31
N TYR A 14 47.17 24.95 -51.04
CA TYR A 14 46.57 26.04 -51.88
C TYR A 14 45.14 26.40 -51.35
N PRO A 15 44.48 27.51 -51.74
CA PRO A 15 44.74 28.89 -51.31
C PRO A 15 43.47 29.62 -50.79
N LEU A 16 43.71 30.80 -50.20
CA LEU A 16 42.86 32.00 -50.11
C LEU A 16 41.40 31.94 -50.65
N GLY A 17 40.45 32.29 -49.76
CA GLY A 17 39.31 33.16 -50.12
C GLY A 17 37.94 32.74 -49.57
N PHE A 18 37.30 33.68 -48.86
CA PHE A 18 35.91 33.71 -48.37
C PHE A 18 35.60 33.11 -46.99
N LEU A 19 35.71 33.98 -45.98
CA LEU A 19 34.97 33.89 -44.71
C LEU A 19 33.48 34.20 -44.95
N PRO A 20 32.53 33.39 -44.43
CA PRO A 20 31.17 33.83 -44.21
C PRO A 20 31.06 34.60 -42.88
N PRO A 21 30.16 35.59 -42.76
CA PRO A 21 30.05 36.42 -41.56
C PRO A 21 29.33 35.68 -40.42
N SER A 22 29.63 36.09 -39.18
CA SER A 22 29.08 35.51 -37.97
C SER A 22 27.54 35.62 -37.88
N PRO A 23 26.86 34.69 -37.18
CA PRO A 23 25.40 34.61 -37.10
C PRO A 23 24.74 35.70 -36.23
N VAL A 24 25.49 36.70 -35.78
CA VAL A 24 24.98 37.73 -34.85
C VAL A 24 24.29 38.90 -35.58
N HIS A 25 24.55 39.11 -36.88
CA HIS A 25 23.96 40.22 -37.64
C HIS A 25 22.62 39.92 -38.35
N PHE A 26 22.22 38.65 -38.49
CA PHE A 26 21.00 38.29 -39.21
C PHE A 26 19.72 38.52 -38.39
N PHE A 27 19.79 38.40 -37.06
CA PHE A 27 18.63 38.58 -36.17
C PHE A 27 18.27 40.06 -35.92
N GLN A 28 19.23 40.99 -36.00
CA GLN A 28 18.94 42.42 -35.84
C GLN A 28 18.26 43.05 -37.07
N HIS A 29 18.48 42.50 -38.28
CA HIS A 29 17.87 43.04 -39.49
C HIS A 29 16.41 42.59 -39.71
N LEU A 30 15.98 41.48 -39.10
CA LEU A 30 14.61 40.98 -39.21
C LEU A 30 13.65 41.71 -38.24
N GLN A 31 14.13 42.14 -37.07
CA GLN A 31 13.31 42.92 -36.12
C GLN A 31 13.02 44.35 -36.60
N LEU A 32 13.93 44.98 -37.36
CA LEU A 32 13.74 46.36 -37.84
C LEU A 32 12.80 46.48 -39.05
N ARG A 33 12.50 45.40 -39.76
CA ARG A 33 11.54 45.42 -40.90
C ARG A 33 10.08 45.15 -40.50
N LEU A 34 9.82 44.59 -39.31
CA LEU A 34 8.46 44.21 -38.88
C LEU A 34 7.76 45.26 -37.99
N LEU A 35 8.50 46.22 -37.42
CA LEU A 35 7.88 47.32 -36.64
C LEU A 35 6.98 48.25 -37.48
N PRO A 36 7.37 48.70 -38.69
CA PRO A 36 6.55 49.65 -39.44
C PRO A 36 5.21 49.07 -39.94
N GLN A 37 5.14 47.76 -40.20
CA GLN A 37 3.90 47.09 -40.60
C GLN A 37 2.91 46.93 -39.45
N ARG A 38 3.40 46.78 -38.22
CA ARG A 38 2.56 46.64 -37.02
C ARG A 38 1.92 47.97 -36.62
N ASP A 39 2.65 49.08 -36.79
CA ASP A 39 2.14 50.42 -36.48
C ASP A 39 1.17 50.95 -37.55
N HIS A 40 1.35 50.56 -38.82
CA HIS A 40 0.39 50.89 -39.89
C HIS A 40 -0.94 50.13 -39.76
N ALA A 41 -0.92 48.88 -39.26
CA ALA A 41 -2.14 48.11 -39.02
C ALA A 41 -2.95 48.63 -37.81
N ALA A 42 -2.28 49.23 -36.81
CA ALA A 42 -2.92 49.81 -35.63
C ALA A 42 -3.65 51.14 -35.92
N GLY A 43 -3.27 51.87 -36.97
CA GLY A 43 -3.85 53.17 -37.34
C GLY A 43 -5.10 53.13 -38.23
N MET A 44 -5.36 52.01 -38.93
CA MET A 44 -6.41 51.94 -39.96
C MET A 44 -7.72 51.27 -39.52
N LEU A 45 -7.81 50.78 -38.28
CA LEU A 45 -9.04 50.12 -37.78
C LEU A 45 -9.96 51.12 -37.06
N PRO A 46 -11.23 51.25 -37.48
CA PRO A 46 -12.19 52.16 -36.85
C PRO A 46 -12.44 51.74 -35.39
N ARG A 47 -12.16 52.65 -34.45
CA ARG A 47 -12.41 52.46 -33.01
C ARG A 47 -13.92 52.45 -32.75
N LYS A 48 -14.54 51.26 -32.83
CA LYS A 48 -15.88 51.05 -32.26
C LYS A 48 -15.80 51.14 -30.72
N PRO A 49 -16.79 51.77 -30.05
CA PRO A 49 -16.84 51.81 -28.59
C PRO A 49 -16.84 50.37 -28.06
N ARG A 50 -15.88 50.05 -27.19
CA ARG A 50 -15.77 48.74 -26.52
C ARG A 50 -17.04 48.49 -25.71
N SER A 51 -17.96 47.70 -26.25
CA SER A 51 -18.94 47.02 -25.41
C SER A 51 -18.18 46.09 -24.47
N LYS A 52 -18.55 46.06 -23.18
CA LYS A 52 -17.98 45.11 -22.22
C LYS A 52 -18.16 43.72 -22.83
N ALA A 53 -17.05 43.05 -23.14
CA ALA A 53 -17.09 41.70 -23.67
C ALA A 53 -17.88 40.83 -22.68
N GLN A 54 -19.03 40.31 -23.10
CA GLN A 54 -19.71 39.27 -22.36
C GLN A 54 -18.72 38.12 -22.26
N ARG A 55 -18.30 37.82 -21.02
CA ARG A 55 -17.45 36.69 -20.71
C ARG A 55 -18.15 35.45 -21.28
N LYS A 56 -17.47 34.70 -22.14
CA LYS A 56 -17.97 33.40 -22.59
C LYS A 56 -18.22 32.55 -21.33
N PRO A 57 -19.34 31.81 -21.25
CA PRO A 57 -19.61 30.94 -20.11
C PRO A 57 -18.46 29.94 -19.98
N SER A 58 -17.76 30.02 -18.87
CA SER A 58 -16.74 29.07 -18.46
C SER A 58 -17.44 27.82 -17.93
N LEU A 59 -16.94 26.63 -18.26
CA LEU A 59 -17.36 25.37 -17.62
C LEU A 59 -17.12 25.35 -16.09
N MET A 60 -16.43 26.36 -15.54
CA MET A 60 -16.26 26.60 -14.11
C MET A 60 -17.26 27.61 -13.52
N ASP A 61 -18.18 28.21 -14.31
CA ASP A 61 -19.11 29.26 -13.85
C ASP A 61 -20.20 28.77 -12.88
N GLY A 62 -20.21 27.47 -12.53
CA GLY A 62 -21.06 26.91 -11.47
C GLY A 62 -20.46 26.93 -10.06
N PHE A 63 -19.14 27.16 -9.90
CA PHE A 63 -18.51 27.21 -8.59
C PHE A 63 -18.60 28.62 -8.00
N SER A 64 -19.70 28.91 -7.31
CA SER A 64 -19.77 30.08 -6.45
C SER A 64 -18.73 29.94 -5.34
N VAL A 65 -17.81 30.92 -5.25
CA VAL A 65 -16.87 31.00 -4.13
C VAL A 65 -17.69 31.07 -2.83
N PRO A 66 -17.51 30.13 -1.89
CA PRO A 66 -18.22 30.13 -0.62
C PRO A 66 -18.06 31.47 0.11
N LYS A 67 -19.16 31.95 0.69
CA LYS A 67 -19.21 33.17 1.48
C LYS A 67 -19.62 32.85 2.91
N ILE A 68 -19.37 33.79 3.81
CA ILE A 68 -19.69 33.60 5.23
C ILE A 68 -21.20 33.46 5.45
N GLU A 69 -21.98 34.09 4.60
CA GLU A 69 -23.43 33.99 4.61
C GLU A 69 -23.90 32.56 4.30
N ASP A 70 -23.10 31.75 3.58
CA ASP A 70 -23.41 30.35 3.30
C ASP A 70 -23.19 29.44 4.53
N CYS A 71 -22.40 29.90 5.51
CA CYS A 71 -22.15 29.18 6.77
C CYS A 71 -23.24 29.42 7.82
N ILE A 72 -24.05 30.47 7.65
CA ILE A 72 -25.08 30.90 8.61
C ILE A 72 -26.44 30.46 8.08
N THR A 73 -27.20 29.74 8.89
CA THR A 73 -28.55 29.30 8.57
C THR A 73 -29.51 29.65 9.72
N SER A 74 -30.81 29.66 9.46
CA SER A 74 -31.81 29.78 10.52
C SER A 74 -32.34 28.39 10.88
N ALA A 75 -32.22 28.01 12.14
CA ALA A 75 -32.76 26.77 12.70
C ALA A 75 -33.89 27.08 13.69
N LEU A 76 -34.64 26.06 14.11
CA LEU A 76 -35.62 26.20 15.20
C LEU A 76 -34.97 25.77 16.51
N SER A 77 -35.04 26.64 17.52
CA SER A 77 -34.68 26.30 18.90
C SER A 77 -35.59 25.20 19.46
N PRO A 78 -35.23 24.54 20.59
CA PRO A 78 -36.11 23.58 21.26
C PRO A 78 -37.49 24.15 21.63
N ALA A 79 -37.60 25.48 21.77
CA ALA A 79 -38.85 26.19 22.03
C ALA A 79 -39.63 26.57 20.74
N GLY A 80 -39.18 26.13 19.56
CA GLY A 80 -39.80 26.43 18.27
C GLY A 80 -39.55 27.85 17.75
N GLN A 81 -38.71 28.66 18.42
CA GLN A 81 -38.35 30.00 17.95
C GLN A 81 -37.22 29.93 16.93
N PRO A 82 -37.25 30.73 15.84
CA PRO A 82 -36.16 30.79 14.88
C PRO A 82 -34.90 31.36 15.55
N LEU A 83 -33.78 30.67 15.36
CA LEU A 83 -32.46 30.99 15.91
C LEU A 83 -31.44 30.93 14.79
N ASP A 84 -30.64 31.99 14.65
CA ASP A 84 -29.53 31.99 13.69
C ASP A 84 -28.39 31.14 14.23
N VAL A 85 -27.96 30.18 13.42
CA VAL A 85 -26.92 29.21 13.74
C VAL A 85 -25.83 29.24 12.68
N ILE A 86 -24.63 28.77 13.03
CA ILE A 86 -23.47 28.71 12.13
C ILE A 86 -22.83 27.33 12.16
N ASN A 87 -22.37 26.86 11.00
CA ASN A 87 -21.48 25.70 10.93
C ASN A 87 -20.04 26.17 11.22
N LEU A 88 -19.51 25.78 12.38
CA LEU A 88 -18.20 26.21 12.86
C LEU A 88 -17.23 25.03 12.94
N SER A 89 -16.03 25.18 12.38
CA SER A 89 -14.94 24.21 12.50
C SER A 89 -13.79 24.88 13.27
N LEU A 90 -13.46 24.33 14.44
CA LEU A 90 -12.37 24.81 15.27
C LEU A 90 -11.15 23.94 15.05
N GLN A 91 -10.08 24.54 14.52
CA GLN A 91 -8.84 23.85 14.21
C GLN A 91 -7.74 24.27 15.20
N GLY A 92 -7.31 23.33 16.03
CA GLY A 92 -6.26 23.57 17.02
C GLY A 92 -4.87 23.69 16.41
N ARG A 93 -3.95 24.26 17.15
CA ARG A 93 -2.53 24.34 16.83
C ARG A 93 -1.76 23.97 18.09
N LEU A 94 -0.73 23.13 17.93
CA LEU A 94 0.26 22.98 18.98
C LEU A 94 0.97 24.32 19.22
N PRO A 95 1.57 24.56 20.40
CA PRO A 95 2.24 25.82 20.67
C PRO A 95 3.31 26.10 19.64
N PHE A 96 3.46 27.36 19.23
CA PHE A 96 4.44 27.70 18.23
C PHE A 96 5.86 27.61 18.81
N PRO A 97 6.84 26.98 18.15
CA PRO A 97 8.17 26.81 18.70
C PRO A 97 8.82 28.15 19.09
N SER A 98 9.66 28.12 20.13
CA SER A 98 10.35 29.31 20.63
C SER A 98 11.22 29.96 19.54
N SER A 99 11.62 31.23 19.72
CA SER A 99 12.50 31.89 18.73
C SER A 99 13.83 31.17 18.52
N ILE A 100 14.33 30.47 19.54
CA ILE A 100 15.58 29.70 19.49
C ILE A 100 15.34 28.45 18.62
N GLN A 101 14.37 27.61 18.98
CA GLN A 101 14.01 26.41 18.21
C GLN A 101 13.67 26.72 16.75
N ARG A 102 13.00 27.84 16.48
CA ARG A 102 12.70 28.23 15.10
C ARG A 102 13.94 28.57 14.31
N LYS A 103 14.95 29.15 14.95
CA LYS A 103 16.24 29.39 14.30
C LYS A 103 17.01 28.09 14.09
N ASP A 104 16.97 27.20 15.08
CA ASP A 104 17.72 25.94 15.05
C ASP A 104 17.16 24.95 14.02
N HIS A 105 15.84 24.96 13.79
CA HIS A 105 15.16 24.06 12.84
C HIS A 105 14.67 24.75 11.56
N ASP A 106 15.14 25.98 11.29
CA ASP A 106 14.77 26.80 10.11
C ASP A 106 13.25 26.92 9.89
N LEU A 107 12.52 27.23 10.97
CA LEU A 107 11.07 27.37 10.96
C LEU A 107 10.63 28.82 10.70
N PRO A 108 9.43 29.04 10.13
CA PRO A 108 8.92 30.38 9.88
C PRO A 108 8.95 31.29 11.11
N SER A 109 9.27 32.57 10.90
CA SER A 109 9.32 33.56 11.98
C SER A 109 7.96 33.96 12.55
N ASN A 110 6.85 33.50 11.96
CA ASN A 110 5.50 33.82 12.39
C ASN A 110 4.59 32.60 12.26
N GLN A 111 3.50 32.59 13.02
CA GLN A 111 2.42 31.62 12.81
C GLN A 111 1.75 31.89 11.46
N VAL A 112 1.50 30.82 10.73
CA VAL A 112 1.05 30.83 9.35
C VAL A 112 -0.16 29.93 9.19
N PHE A 113 -1.07 30.33 8.31
CA PHE A 113 -2.19 29.51 7.89
C PHE A 113 -1.75 28.69 6.68
N TYR A 114 -1.80 27.38 6.82
CA TYR A 114 -1.38 26.44 5.78
C TYR A 114 -2.42 26.39 4.67
N LEU A 115 -2.03 26.69 3.44
CA LEU A 115 -2.96 26.86 2.32
C LEU A 115 -2.85 25.72 1.29
N HIS A 116 -1.66 25.16 1.04
CA HIS A 116 -1.53 23.96 0.20
C HIS A 116 -1.60 22.68 1.03
N GLN A 117 -1.13 22.70 2.27
CA GLN A 117 -1.13 21.56 3.20
C GLN A 117 -2.22 21.69 4.29
N GLU A 118 -3.27 22.50 4.05
CA GLU A 118 -4.37 22.70 5.00
C GLU A 118 -5.01 21.37 5.43
N THR A 119 -5.31 20.49 4.46
CA THR A 119 -5.93 19.19 4.75
C THR A 119 -4.99 18.30 5.54
N SER A 120 -3.71 18.31 5.22
CA SER A 120 -2.68 17.53 5.90
C SER A 120 -2.59 17.91 7.37
N PHE A 121 -2.54 19.22 7.63
CA PHE A 121 -2.53 19.78 8.97
C PHE A 121 -3.83 19.45 9.70
N TYR A 122 -4.97 19.58 9.02
CA TYR A 122 -6.26 19.18 9.55
C TYR A 122 -6.25 17.71 9.97
N ASN A 123 -5.76 16.79 9.13
CA ASN A 123 -5.76 15.37 9.46
C ASN A 123 -4.80 15.03 10.61
N LEU A 124 -3.63 15.66 10.65
CA LEU A 124 -2.72 15.56 11.78
C LEU A 124 -3.45 15.98 13.07
N ASN A 125 -4.05 17.16 13.07
CA ASN A 125 -4.84 17.66 14.21
C ASN A 125 -6.00 16.74 14.58
N GLN A 126 -6.70 16.19 13.60
CA GLN A 126 -7.82 15.29 13.82
C GLN A 126 -7.35 14.06 14.58
N ASN A 127 -6.21 13.50 14.17
CA ASN A 127 -5.63 12.32 14.79
C ASN A 127 -5.13 12.58 16.22
N ILE A 128 -4.67 13.80 16.54
CA ILE A 128 -4.34 14.22 17.93
C ILE A 128 -5.53 14.85 18.67
N GLY A 129 -6.73 14.78 18.10
CA GLY A 129 -7.96 15.22 18.75
C GLY A 129 -8.15 16.73 18.89
N LEU A 130 -7.49 17.55 18.06
CA LEU A 130 -7.52 19.02 18.08
C LEU A 130 -8.48 19.70 17.12
N ASN A 131 -9.24 18.94 16.32
CA ASN A 131 -10.30 19.51 15.49
C ASN A 131 -11.67 19.22 16.09
N PHE A 132 -12.53 20.23 16.05
CA PHE A 132 -13.88 20.16 16.56
C PHE A 132 -14.84 20.81 15.58
N GLU A 133 -15.81 20.05 15.10
CA GLU A 133 -16.89 20.56 14.25
C GLU A 133 -18.16 20.73 15.08
N TYR A 134 -18.77 21.92 14.97
CA TYR A 134 -20.03 22.27 15.61
C TYR A 134 -21.02 22.68 14.51
N PRO A 135 -21.75 21.71 13.94
CA PRO A 135 -22.85 22.02 13.03
C PRO A 135 -23.95 22.74 13.80
N LEU A 136 -24.57 23.75 13.17
CA LEU A 136 -25.70 24.49 13.74
C LEU A 136 -25.43 25.12 15.13
N LEU A 137 -24.23 25.65 15.36
CA LEU A 137 -23.89 26.34 16.60
C LEU A 137 -24.66 27.68 16.72
N PRO A 138 -25.39 27.94 17.81
CA PRO A 138 -26.06 29.23 18.02
C PRO A 138 -25.10 30.42 17.97
N LEU A 139 -25.44 31.46 17.21
CA LEU A 139 -24.59 32.66 17.09
C LEU A 139 -24.40 33.42 18.41
N ASP A 140 -25.33 33.29 19.36
CA ASP A 140 -25.25 33.89 20.71
C ASP A 140 -24.37 33.10 21.69
N THR A 141 -23.81 31.95 21.27
CA THR A 141 -22.86 31.17 22.07
C THR A 141 -21.68 32.05 22.48
N LEU A 142 -21.34 32.05 23.77
CA LEU A 142 -20.17 32.73 24.30
C LEU A 142 -18.88 32.02 23.88
N VAL A 143 -17.91 32.78 23.37
CA VAL A 143 -16.60 32.23 22.96
C VAL A 143 -15.88 31.59 24.14
N ASP A 144 -15.98 32.18 25.34
CA ASP A 144 -15.36 31.64 26.55
C ASP A 144 -15.92 30.25 26.91
N SER A 145 -17.24 30.07 26.82
CA SER A 145 -17.91 28.79 27.06
C SER A 145 -17.50 27.74 26.01
N LEU A 146 -17.35 28.16 24.76
CA LEU A 146 -16.88 27.29 23.69
C LEU A 146 -15.42 26.82 23.92
N LEU A 147 -14.53 27.73 24.33
CA LEU A 147 -13.14 27.40 24.64
C LEU A 147 -13.00 26.52 25.89
N GLN A 148 -13.84 26.73 26.91
CA GLN A 148 -13.90 25.84 28.07
C GLN A 148 -14.32 24.42 27.67
N ASN A 149 -15.36 24.30 26.84
CA ASN A 149 -15.81 23.00 26.33
C ASN A 149 -14.71 22.28 25.53
N ILE A 150 -14.01 22.99 24.64
CA ILE A 150 -12.88 22.44 23.88
C ILE A 150 -11.77 21.98 24.83
N SER A 151 -11.42 22.80 25.82
CA SER A 151 -10.38 22.44 26.80
C SER A 151 -10.75 21.17 27.56
N GLY A 152 -12.02 21.04 27.98
CA GLY A 152 -12.54 19.83 28.62
C GLY A 152 -12.45 18.60 27.70
N LYS A 153 -12.86 18.73 26.43
CA LYS A 153 -12.75 17.64 25.44
C LYS A 153 -11.31 17.24 25.14
N ILE A 154 -10.36 18.17 25.17
CA ILE A 154 -8.93 17.85 25.00
C ILE A 154 -8.43 17.06 26.21
N GLN A 155 -8.83 17.44 27.42
CA GLN A 155 -8.46 16.73 28.65
C GLN A 155 -9.07 15.32 28.71
N GLU A 156 -10.35 15.19 28.35
CA GLU A 156 -11.09 13.91 28.35
C GLU A 156 -10.45 12.86 27.42
N LYS A 157 -9.84 13.30 26.31
CA LYS A 157 -9.15 12.39 25.39
C LYS A 157 -7.81 11.87 25.92
N GLU A 158 -7.25 12.50 26.96
CA GLU A 158 -5.94 12.20 27.56
C GLU A 158 -4.73 12.17 26.59
N MET A 159 -4.93 12.47 25.31
CA MET A 159 -3.87 12.52 24.30
C MET A 159 -2.95 13.71 24.51
N ILE A 160 -3.47 14.84 25.02
CA ILE A 160 -2.69 16.06 25.21
C ILE A 160 -2.74 16.44 26.67
N ARG A 161 -1.59 16.39 27.32
CA ARG A 161 -1.44 16.88 28.69
C ARG A 161 -1.36 18.40 28.65
N LEU A 162 -2.50 19.05 28.91
CA LEU A 162 -2.55 20.50 29.06
C LEU A 162 -1.79 20.92 30.33
N PRO A 163 -1.11 22.08 30.32
CA PRO A 163 -0.47 22.63 31.51
C PRO A 163 -1.47 22.74 32.66
N SER A 164 -1.07 22.36 33.87
CA SER A 164 -1.95 22.52 35.03
C SER A 164 -2.05 24.00 35.34
N VAL A 165 -3.27 24.55 35.29
CA VAL A 165 -3.50 25.89 35.82
C VAL A 165 -3.35 25.76 37.34
N GLY A 166 -2.22 26.23 37.87
CA GLY A 166 -1.93 26.17 39.30
C GLY A 166 -3.12 26.68 40.13
N THR A 167 -3.31 26.10 41.32
CA THR A 167 -4.49 26.31 42.18
C THR A 167 -4.76 27.76 42.60
N ASN A 168 -3.87 28.70 42.29
CA ASN A 168 -4.00 30.13 42.58
C ASN A 168 -3.78 30.99 41.32
N PRO A 169 -4.78 31.15 40.43
CA PRO A 169 -4.66 32.06 39.30
C PRO A 169 -4.60 33.52 39.81
N PRO A 170 -3.76 34.38 39.20
CA PRO A 170 -3.72 35.80 39.56
C PRO A 170 -5.07 36.46 39.26
N THR A 171 -5.66 37.12 40.27
CA THR A 171 -7.00 37.74 40.27
C THR A 171 -7.24 38.84 39.22
N PHE A 172 -6.22 39.26 38.48
CA PHE A 172 -6.29 40.37 37.52
C PHE A 172 -6.47 39.94 36.05
N LEU A 173 -6.44 38.64 35.77
CA LEU A 173 -6.57 38.12 34.41
C LEU A 173 -8.02 37.74 34.10
N SER A 174 -8.50 38.01 32.88
CA SER A 174 -9.83 37.57 32.45
C SER A 174 -9.89 36.04 32.47
N SER A 175 -11.05 35.46 32.81
CA SER A 175 -11.26 34.00 32.83
C SER A 175 -10.83 33.31 31.53
N SER A 176 -10.94 34.00 30.39
CA SER A 176 -10.51 33.55 29.07
C SER A 176 -8.99 33.49 28.88
N SER A 177 -8.23 34.34 29.57
CA SER A 177 -6.76 34.37 29.52
C SER A 177 -6.10 33.34 30.43
N LEU A 178 -6.89 32.67 31.28
CA LEU A 178 -6.45 31.58 32.15
C LEU A 178 -6.66 30.20 31.50
N LEU A 179 -7.34 30.14 30.35
CA LEU A 179 -7.51 28.88 29.63
C LEU A 179 -6.19 28.49 28.93
N PRO A 180 -5.87 27.20 28.86
CA PRO A 180 -4.68 26.70 28.17
C PRO A 180 -4.79 26.81 26.64
N ILE A 181 -5.79 27.52 26.12
CA ILE A 181 -6.03 27.71 24.68
C ILE A 181 -6.39 29.16 24.37
N GLN A 182 -5.97 29.64 23.20
CA GLN A 182 -6.23 31.00 22.73
C GLN A 182 -6.66 31.00 21.25
N LEU A 183 -7.60 31.86 20.88
CA LEU A 183 -7.98 32.03 19.48
C LEU A 183 -6.89 32.71 18.66
N LEU A 184 -6.78 32.29 17.40
CA LEU A 184 -5.89 32.86 16.39
C LEU A 184 -6.69 33.65 15.36
N SER A 185 -6.30 34.91 15.14
CA SER A 185 -6.89 35.80 14.14
C SER A 185 -5.94 36.03 12.97
N PHE A 186 -6.47 36.37 11.79
CA PHE A 186 -5.65 36.69 10.63
C PHE A 186 -5.08 38.12 10.74
N SER A 187 -3.76 38.27 10.78
CA SER A 187 -3.12 39.60 10.94
C SER A 187 -3.22 40.49 9.70
N ASN A 188 -3.41 39.89 8.51
CA ASN A 188 -3.37 40.56 7.20
C ASN A 188 -4.68 40.40 6.41
N LEU A 189 -5.84 40.34 7.08
CA LEU A 189 -7.15 40.14 6.43
C LEU A 189 -7.21 38.85 5.57
N GLY A 190 -6.47 37.82 5.97
CA GLY A 190 -6.38 36.57 5.21
C GLY A 190 -5.59 36.67 3.91
N ARG A 191 -4.88 37.78 3.65
CA ARG A 191 -4.07 37.95 2.44
C ARG A 191 -2.67 37.39 2.64
N ALA A 192 -2.23 36.61 1.65
CA ALA A 192 -0.83 36.26 1.50
C ALA A 192 0.01 37.54 1.34
N ASN A 193 1.11 37.65 2.08
CA ASN A 193 2.11 38.68 1.81
C ASN A 193 3.17 38.11 0.84
N SER A 194 3.94 38.99 0.19
CA SER A 194 4.93 38.61 -0.82
C SER A 194 6.05 37.71 -0.29
N LEU A 195 6.31 37.72 1.02
CA LEU A 195 7.38 36.96 1.66
C LEU A 195 6.94 35.56 2.10
N SER A 196 5.75 35.42 2.67
CA SER A 196 5.27 34.15 3.22
C SER A 196 4.35 33.39 2.29
N LYS A 197 3.82 33.99 1.21
CA LYS A 197 2.85 33.38 0.27
C LYS A 197 1.56 32.81 0.90
N ALA A 198 1.46 32.81 2.22
CA ALA A 198 0.35 32.33 3.03
C ALA A 198 -0.13 33.40 4.02
N PRO A 199 -1.40 33.35 4.45
CA PRO A 199 -1.91 34.25 5.49
C PRO A 199 -1.21 34.04 6.83
N ARG A 200 -1.03 35.12 7.60
CA ARG A 200 -0.45 35.05 8.95
C ARG A 200 -1.54 34.96 10.01
N LEU A 201 -1.28 34.14 11.02
CA LEU A 201 -2.09 34.01 12.22
C LEU A 201 -1.41 34.74 13.38
N ARG A 202 -2.22 35.28 14.29
CA ARG A 202 -1.74 35.86 15.54
C ARG A 202 -2.68 35.49 16.67
N ALA A 203 -2.13 35.23 17.84
CA ALA A 203 -2.90 35.11 19.06
C ALA A 203 -3.64 36.43 19.36
N ILE A 204 -4.92 36.35 19.70
CA ILE A 204 -5.74 37.51 20.08
C ILE A 204 -6.43 37.28 21.42
N ALA A 205 -6.45 38.30 22.26
CA ALA A 205 -7.25 38.32 23.48
C ALA A 205 -8.60 38.99 23.17
N LEU A 206 -9.68 38.23 23.28
CA LEU A 206 -11.05 38.74 23.13
C LEU A 206 -11.58 39.24 24.47
N ARG A 207 -12.53 40.18 24.40
CA ARG A 207 -13.19 40.69 25.61
C ARG A 207 -14.13 39.62 26.16
N THR A 208 -14.20 39.50 27.49
CA THR A 208 -15.17 38.65 28.17
C THR A 208 -16.58 38.96 27.67
N GLY A 209 -17.37 37.93 27.38
CA GLY A 209 -18.72 38.08 26.84
C GLY A 209 -18.80 38.23 25.32
N THR A 210 -17.69 38.08 24.59
CA THR A 210 -17.71 38.02 23.12
C THR A 210 -18.46 36.77 22.67
N THR A 211 -19.41 36.95 21.76
CA THR A 211 -20.23 35.88 21.17
C THR A 211 -19.68 35.42 19.82
N ILE A 212 -20.14 34.28 19.30
CA ILE A 212 -19.81 33.84 17.94
C ILE A 212 -20.29 34.87 16.91
N LYS A 213 -21.45 35.50 17.14
CA LYS A 213 -21.97 36.62 16.33
C LYS A 213 -20.97 37.76 16.23
N ASP A 214 -20.29 38.10 17.31
CA ASP A 214 -19.28 39.16 17.32
C ASP A 214 -18.06 38.79 16.47
N LEU A 215 -17.67 37.50 16.42
CA LEU A 215 -16.59 37.03 15.54
C LEU A 215 -16.90 37.26 14.06
N VAL A 216 -18.13 36.94 13.63
CA VAL A 216 -18.56 37.10 12.22
C VAL A 216 -18.97 38.54 11.86
N THR A 217 -19.33 39.38 12.83
CA THR A 217 -19.77 40.75 12.58
C THR A 217 -18.71 41.79 12.94
N LEU A 218 -18.39 41.95 14.23
CA LEU A 218 -17.43 42.94 14.73
C LEU A 218 -16.00 42.61 14.30
N HIS A 219 -15.61 41.34 14.37
CA HIS A 219 -14.28 40.85 14.00
C HIS A 219 -14.22 40.16 12.63
N ARG A 220 -15.19 40.44 11.74
CA ARG A 220 -15.32 39.81 10.41
C ARG A 220 -14.01 39.79 9.62
N LYS A 221 -13.27 40.90 9.67
CA LYS A 221 -12.00 41.11 8.97
C LYS A 221 -10.86 40.23 9.47
N GLU A 222 -10.97 39.74 10.70
CA GLU A 222 -9.93 38.97 11.38
C GLU A 222 -10.22 37.47 11.41
N PHE A 223 -11.48 37.04 11.34
CA PHE A 223 -11.87 35.62 11.42
C PHE A 223 -12.61 35.13 10.17
N ALA A 224 -13.56 35.90 9.63
CA ALA A 224 -14.39 35.51 8.49
C ALA A 224 -13.78 35.95 7.15
N VAL A 225 -12.55 35.54 6.91
CA VAL A 225 -11.81 35.78 5.66
C VAL A 225 -12.02 34.63 4.67
N ARG A 226 -11.81 34.86 3.37
CA ARG A 226 -12.04 33.84 2.34
C ARG A 226 -11.32 32.50 2.59
N PRO A 227 -10.04 32.45 3.00
CA PRO A 227 -9.37 31.19 3.32
C PRO A 227 -9.98 30.43 4.51
N ALA A 228 -10.78 31.08 5.34
CA ALA A 228 -11.41 30.47 6.51
C ALA A 228 -12.77 29.85 6.18
N ILE A 229 -13.23 29.83 4.93
CA ILE A 229 -14.54 29.27 4.58
C ILE A 229 -14.33 28.01 3.75
N THR A 230 -14.79 26.88 4.27
CA THR A 230 -14.67 25.60 3.56
C THR A 230 -15.72 25.47 2.46
N HIS A 231 -15.46 24.56 1.52
CA HIS A 231 -16.44 24.15 0.51
C HIS A 231 -17.66 23.43 1.11
N ARG A 232 -17.60 22.99 2.38
CA ARG A 232 -18.72 22.41 3.13
C ARG A 232 -19.53 23.48 3.87
N ASN A 233 -19.27 24.75 3.60
CA ASN A 233 -19.87 25.89 4.27
C ASN A 233 -19.61 25.90 5.79
N PHE A 234 -18.41 25.52 6.23
CA PHE A 234 -17.95 25.75 7.60
C PHE A 234 -17.05 26.99 7.67
N LEU A 235 -17.21 27.78 8.73
CA LEU A 235 -16.22 28.78 9.12
C LEU A 235 -15.12 28.11 9.96
N ILE A 236 -13.88 28.18 9.50
CA ILE A 236 -12.70 27.74 10.23
C ILE A 236 -12.25 28.84 11.18
N VAL A 237 -12.24 28.54 12.47
CA VAL A 237 -11.61 29.37 13.50
C VAL A 237 -10.42 28.59 14.05
N ASN A 238 -9.24 29.21 13.99
CA ASN A 238 -8.02 28.58 14.49
C ASN A 238 -7.86 28.91 15.98
N PHE A 239 -7.36 27.96 16.76
CA PHE A 239 -6.92 28.20 18.14
C PHE A 239 -5.54 27.59 18.36
N ILE A 240 -4.83 28.02 19.39
CA ILE A 240 -3.52 27.50 19.77
C ILE A 240 -3.53 27.06 21.23
N ILE A 241 -2.86 25.97 21.53
CA ILE A 241 -2.56 25.57 22.91
C ILE A 241 -1.42 26.47 23.40
N THR A 242 -1.65 27.19 24.49
CA THR A 242 -0.67 28.11 25.05
C THR A 242 0.29 27.39 25.99
N GLU A 243 1.57 27.73 25.94
CA GLU A 243 2.52 27.35 26.99
C GLU A 243 2.21 28.17 28.26
N PHE A 244 2.10 27.50 29.41
CA PHE A 244 1.84 28.14 30.69
C PHE A 244 2.97 27.83 31.65
N HIS A 245 3.54 28.85 32.30
CA HIS A 245 4.65 28.69 33.27
C HIS A 245 5.84 27.84 32.78
N ASN A 246 6.21 27.94 31.50
CA ASN A 246 7.26 27.12 30.85
C ASN A 246 6.95 25.61 30.80
N GLU A 247 5.73 25.18 31.16
CA GLU A 247 5.27 23.82 30.89
C GLU A 247 4.78 23.73 29.44
N ARG A 248 5.48 22.93 28.64
CA ARG A 248 5.05 22.60 27.28
C ARG A 248 4.00 21.49 27.33
N PRO A 249 2.94 21.58 26.52
CA PRO A 249 2.03 20.47 26.36
C PRO A 249 2.78 19.28 25.79
N ALA A 250 2.50 18.11 26.37
CA ALA A 250 3.04 16.85 25.88
C ALA A 250 1.91 16.06 25.24
N VAL A 251 2.19 15.47 24.07
CA VAL A 251 1.20 14.73 23.30
C VAL A 251 1.56 13.25 23.33
N LYS A 252 0.67 12.40 23.86
CA LYS A 252 0.83 10.94 23.95
C LYS A 252 0.50 10.31 22.59
N ILE A 253 1.52 10.02 21.79
CA ILE A 253 1.38 9.37 20.48
C ILE A 253 2.61 8.53 20.14
N SER A 254 2.46 7.64 19.16
CA SER A 254 3.56 7.01 18.42
C SER A 254 3.96 7.93 17.26
N LEU A 255 5.24 8.24 17.07
CA LEU A 255 5.66 9.09 15.94
C LEU A 255 5.50 8.38 14.60
N ALA A 256 5.69 7.06 14.56
CA ALA A 256 5.52 6.24 13.37
C ALA A 256 4.08 6.25 12.87
N ASP A 257 3.11 6.18 13.79
CA ASP A 257 1.68 6.21 13.47
C ASP A 257 1.23 7.53 12.82
N PHE A 258 2.04 8.58 12.95
CA PHE A 258 1.76 9.91 12.41
C PHE A 258 2.72 10.31 11.29
N GLY A 259 3.66 9.42 10.91
CA GLY A 259 4.68 9.71 9.90
C GLY A 259 5.65 10.83 10.31
N LEU A 260 5.82 11.06 11.62
CA LEU A 260 6.69 12.12 12.18
C LEU A 260 7.98 11.57 12.80
N GLY A 261 8.22 10.27 12.70
CA GLY A 261 9.42 9.59 13.23
C GLY A 261 9.31 8.07 13.03
N LEU A 262 10.32 7.33 13.49
CA LEU A 262 10.38 5.85 13.37
C LEU A 262 9.82 5.12 14.59
N GLU A 263 9.61 5.84 15.70
CA GLU A 263 9.19 5.24 16.95
C GLU A 263 7.73 4.77 16.92
N VAL A 264 7.54 3.47 17.16
CA VAL A 264 6.22 2.80 17.15
C VAL A 264 5.54 2.85 18.53
N ILE A 265 6.31 3.01 19.61
CA ILE A 265 5.79 3.05 20.98
C ILE A 265 5.19 4.43 21.26
N ALA A 266 3.98 4.46 21.83
CA ALA A 266 3.35 5.72 22.20
C ALA A 266 4.00 6.33 23.45
N ARG A 267 4.58 7.53 23.33
CA ARG A 267 5.16 8.28 24.46
C ARG A 267 4.68 9.72 24.51
N HIS A 268 4.98 10.43 25.61
CA HIS A 268 4.63 11.83 25.76
C HIS A 268 5.66 12.72 25.03
N HIS A 269 5.29 13.19 23.84
CA HIS A 269 6.13 14.02 22.99
C HIS A 269 5.93 15.51 23.26
N ARG A 270 7.00 16.19 23.69
CA ARG A 270 7.11 17.66 23.70
C ARG A 270 7.64 18.22 22.38
N CYS A 271 8.39 17.40 21.64
CA CYS A 271 8.92 17.71 20.31
C CYS A 271 7.87 17.82 19.21
N LEU A 272 6.62 17.38 19.45
CA LEU A 272 5.62 17.23 18.40
C LEU A 272 5.28 18.55 17.71
N SER A 273 5.32 19.66 18.46
CA SER A 273 5.18 20.99 17.87
C SER A 273 6.25 21.24 16.81
N ILE A 274 7.53 21.09 17.17
CA ILE A 274 8.65 21.32 16.25
C ILE A 274 8.49 20.44 15.01
N ARG A 275 8.25 19.14 15.19
CA ARG A 275 8.05 18.20 14.07
C ARG A 275 6.93 18.64 13.16
N THR A 276 5.77 18.96 13.72
CA THR A 276 4.61 19.45 12.97
C THR A 276 4.99 20.68 12.15
N TYR A 277 5.50 21.73 12.80
CA TYR A 277 5.86 22.97 12.11
C TYR A 277 6.98 22.79 11.09
N ALA A 278 7.91 21.86 11.33
CA ALA A 278 8.95 21.49 10.39
C ALA A 278 8.41 20.72 9.18
N THR A 279 7.49 19.76 9.37
CA THR A 279 6.87 18.99 8.28
C THR A 279 6.14 19.92 7.32
N PHE A 280 5.46 20.92 7.88
CA PHE A 280 4.68 21.89 7.12
C PHE A 280 5.47 23.15 6.75
N ARG A 281 6.78 23.23 7.03
CA ARG A 281 7.56 24.46 6.82
C ARG A 281 7.67 24.87 5.35
N GLU A 282 7.45 23.94 4.42
CA GLU A 282 7.57 24.14 2.97
C GLU A 282 6.22 24.29 2.27
N ASP A 283 5.12 24.51 3.01
CA ASP A 283 3.81 24.92 2.46
C ASP A 283 3.83 26.32 1.77
N PHE A 284 5.03 26.80 1.42
CA PHE A 284 5.28 28.09 0.79
C PHE A 284 5.98 27.96 -0.58
N ASP A 285 6.61 26.83 -0.94
CA ASP A 285 7.13 26.52 -2.29
C ASP A 285 7.42 25.00 -2.46
N ALA A 286 7.17 24.48 -3.66
CA ALA A 286 7.00 23.05 -4.00
C ALA A 286 8.05 22.02 -3.50
N LEU A 287 7.51 20.82 -3.22
CA LEU A 287 8.14 19.51 -2.93
C LEU A 287 8.52 19.26 -1.46
N LEU A 288 7.91 18.24 -0.83
CA LEU A 288 8.47 17.62 0.38
C LEU A 288 9.93 17.25 0.06
N PRO A 289 10.93 17.66 0.84
CA PRO A 289 12.27 17.18 0.59
C PRO A 289 12.25 15.67 0.87
N HIS A 290 12.79 14.89 -0.07
CA HIS A 290 13.40 13.63 0.32
C HIS A 290 14.36 13.96 1.48
N GLY A 291 14.05 13.49 2.68
CA GLY A 291 14.90 13.71 3.84
C GLY A 291 14.34 14.51 5.03
N PHE A 292 13.03 14.70 5.18
CA PHE A 292 12.51 15.25 6.44
C PHE A 292 12.94 14.43 7.67
N LEU A 293 13.04 13.10 7.53
CA LEU A 293 13.60 12.22 8.56
C LEU A 293 15.04 12.60 8.93
N HIS A 294 15.87 13.05 7.97
CA HIS A 294 17.24 13.50 8.23
C HIS A 294 17.33 14.77 9.09
N LEU A 295 16.23 15.48 9.33
CA LEU A 295 16.23 16.62 10.26
C LEU A 295 16.22 16.18 11.73
N PHE A 296 15.83 14.94 12.01
CA PHE A 296 15.64 14.43 13.37
C PHE A 296 16.36 13.11 13.63
N VAL A 297 16.72 12.39 12.57
CA VAL A 297 17.43 11.11 12.61
C VAL A 297 18.75 11.31 11.88
N ASP A 298 19.87 11.18 12.59
CA ASP A 298 21.19 11.21 11.96
C ASP A 298 21.33 9.99 11.04
N GLU A 299 21.93 10.15 9.85
CA GLU A 299 22.07 9.03 8.90
C GLU A 299 22.88 7.86 9.49
N ASP A 300 23.77 8.15 10.45
CA ASP A 300 24.67 7.20 11.10
C ASP A 300 24.12 6.64 12.43
N SER A 301 23.12 7.29 13.03
CA SER A 301 22.47 6.84 14.26
C SER A 301 20.96 6.92 14.11
N LEU A 302 20.29 5.76 14.10
CA LEU A 302 18.81 5.64 14.12
C LEU A 302 18.16 6.28 15.37
N GLU A 303 18.91 7.01 16.18
CA GLU A 303 18.48 7.70 17.39
C GLU A 303 17.84 9.05 17.04
N ASP A 304 16.70 9.31 17.67
CA ASP A 304 15.93 10.52 17.46
C ASP A 304 16.30 11.58 18.50
N HIS A 305 17.34 12.37 18.19
CA HIS A 305 17.91 13.36 19.11
C HIS A 305 16.91 14.41 19.57
N LEU A 306 15.92 14.77 18.74
CA LEU A 306 14.95 15.78 19.10
C LEU A 306 14.07 15.33 20.27
N CYS A 307 13.82 14.03 20.41
CA CYS A 307 13.06 13.53 21.55
C CYS A 307 13.83 13.61 22.86
N GLU A 308 15.15 13.41 22.82
CA GLU A 308 16.04 13.54 23.97
C GLU A 308 16.22 15.01 24.37
N ASP A 309 16.50 15.88 23.40
CA ASP A 309 16.68 17.32 23.58
C ASP A 309 15.44 17.99 24.19
N GLU A 310 14.26 17.53 23.81
CA GLU A 310 12.99 18.05 24.28
C GLU A 310 12.47 17.35 25.56
N GLY A 311 13.21 16.37 26.08
CA GLY A 311 12.86 15.63 27.29
C GLY A 311 11.53 14.88 27.16
N CYS A 312 11.35 14.16 26.05
CA CYS A 312 10.17 13.30 25.84
C CYS A 312 10.23 12.12 26.82
N LEU A 313 9.17 11.94 27.62
CA LEU A 313 9.13 10.91 28.65
C LEU A 313 8.49 9.65 28.10
N LEU A 314 9.16 8.51 28.28
CA LEU A 314 8.54 7.21 28.11
C LEU A 314 7.36 7.11 29.08
N VAL A 315 6.23 6.63 28.58
CA VAL A 315 5.12 6.26 29.45
C VAL A 315 5.58 4.96 30.10
N GLU A 316 6.02 5.04 31.36
CA GLU A 316 6.08 3.83 32.19
C GLU A 316 4.63 3.34 32.24
N GLU A 317 4.32 2.30 31.49
CA GLU A 317 3.08 1.57 31.69
C GLU A 317 3.15 1.06 33.12
N GLU A 318 2.50 1.78 34.04
CA GLU A 318 2.19 1.25 35.36
C GLU A 318 1.48 -0.07 35.08
N ASN A 319 2.20 -1.16 35.32
CA ASN A 319 1.76 -2.55 35.15
C ASN A 319 0.55 -2.80 36.06
N HIS A 320 -0.62 -2.30 35.66
CA HIS A 320 -1.92 -2.65 36.22
C HIS A 320 -2.33 -4.03 35.67
N LEU A 321 -1.53 -5.04 36.02
CA LEU A 321 -1.93 -6.43 36.05
C LEU A 321 -2.76 -6.65 37.33
N GLU A 322 -3.94 -6.01 37.41
CA GLU A 322 -4.96 -6.41 38.39
C GLU A 322 -6.12 -7.04 37.64
N GLY A 323 -6.37 -8.31 37.97
CA GLY A 323 -7.22 -9.22 37.22
C GLY A 323 -8.68 -8.77 37.11
N SER A 324 -9.16 -8.66 35.89
CA SER A 324 -10.58 -8.62 35.58
C SER A 324 -11.11 -10.04 35.41
N SER A 325 -11.93 -10.47 36.37
CA SER A 325 -12.77 -11.67 36.29
C SER A 325 -13.78 -11.57 35.15
N GLU A 326 -13.96 -12.69 34.45
CA GLU A 326 -14.96 -12.93 33.41
C GLU A 326 -16.38 -12.70 33.95
N GLU A 327 -17.13 -11.75 33.39
CA GLU A 327 -18.59 -11.71 33.46
C GLU A 327 -19.18 -11.92 32.06
N GLU A 328 -19.95 -13.01 31.93
CA GLU A 328 -20.70 -13.40 30.73
C GLU A 328 -21.87 -12.43 30.47
N GLU A 329 -21.90 -11.79 29.30
CA GLU A 329 -23.12 -11.13 28.81
C GLU A 329 -24.02 -12.09 28.00
N PRO A 330 -25.36 -12.03 28.16
CA PRO A 330 -26.29 -12.92 27.48
C PRO A 330 -26.68 -12.43 26.08
N VAL A 331 -26.70 -13.38 25.15
CA VAL A 331 -27.13 -13.22 23.75
C VAL A 331 -28.64 -12.95 23.67
N LEU A 332 -29.02 -11.78 23.15
CA LEU A 332 -30.40 -11.46 22.78
C LEU A 332 -30.67 -11.82 21.30
N THR A 333 -31.61 -12.72 21.08
CA THR A 333 -32.15 -13.11 19.77
C THR A 333 -33.03 -12.03 19.16
N ALA A 334 -32.71 -11.58 17.95
CA ALA A 334 -33.52 -10.64 17.16
C ALA A 334 -34.46 -11.35 16.18
N ASN A 335 -35.70 -10.86 16.08
CA ASN A 335 -36.75 -11.28 15.14
C ASN A 335 -36.58 -10.62 13.75
N PRO A 336 -37.09 -11.24 12.67
CA PRO A 336 -36.97 -10.71 11.31
C PRO A 336 -38.05 -9.67 10.99
N LEU A 337 -37.68 -8.59 10.30
CA LEU A 337 -38.58 -7.60 9.69
C LEU A 337 -38.60 -7.73 8.14
N PRO A 338 -39.68 -7.30 7.46
CA PRO A 338 -40.03 -7.70 6.10
C PRO A 338 -39.34 -6.85 5.02
N PRO A 339 -39.29 -7.34 3.75
CA PRO A 339 -38.60 -6.66 2.66
C PRO A 339 -39.40 -5.46 2.15
N THR A 340 -38.74 -4.30 2.04
CA THR A 340 -39.27 -3.12 1.36
C THR A 340 -38.73 -3.08 -0.07
N SER A 341 -39.62 -3.11 -1.06
CA SER A 341 -39.30 -2.96 -2.47
C SER A 341 -39.08 -1.47 -2.81
N VAL A 342 -37.90 -1.14 -3.33
CA VAL A 342 -37.60 0.19 -3.87
C VAL A 342 -37.46 0.10 -5.39
N SER A 343 -38.22 0.97 -6.06
CA SER A 343 -38.32 1.15 -7.49
C SER A 343 -37.01 1.68 -8.10
N SER A 344 -36.55 1.00 -9.15
CA SER A 344 -35.40 1.33 -9.98
C SER A 344 -35.72 2.41 -11.00
N GLY A 345 -34.89 3.46 -11.06
CA GLY A 345 -34.86 4.36 -12.20
C GLY A 345 -34.01 5.60 -11.99
N ILE A 346 -32.69 5.48 -12.19
CA ILE A 346 -31.78 6.50 -12.75
C ILE A 346 -30.50 5.76 -13.19
N SER A 347 -30.22 5.74 -14.50
CA SER A 347 -28.91 5.33 -15.03
C SER A 347 -27.89 6.46 -14.78
N PRO A 348 -26.75 6.21 -14.12
CA PRO A 348 -25.68 7.19 -14.05
C PRO A 348 -24.91 7.21 -15.38
N GLN A 349 -24.90 8.36 -16.05
CA GLN A 349 -24.01 8.62 -17.18
C GLN A 349 -22.55 8.68 -16.68
N LEU A 350 -21.69 7.84 -17.24
CA LEU A 350 -20.25 7.89 -17.01
C LEU A 350 -19.66 9.20 -17.55
N PRO A 351 -18.77 9.88 -16.81
CA PRO A 351 -18.00 11.00 -17.34
C PRO A 351 -17.05 10.48 -18.43
N GLN A 352 -17.22 10.98 -19.66
CA GLN A 352 -16.28 10.72 -20.75
C GLN A 352 -14.93 11.39 -20.44
N ILE A 353 -13.87 10.59 -20.32
CA ILE A 353 -12.49 11.07 -20.29
C ILE A 353 -12.14 11.55 -21.70
N VAL A 354 -12.21 12.86 -21.92
CA VAL A 354 -11.87 13.47 -23.20
C VAL A 354 -10.36 13.63 -23.29
N ASN A 355 -9.70 12.70 -23.98
CA ASN A 355 -8.34 12.90 -24.47
C ASN A 355 -8.39 13.99 -25.56
N THR A 356 -8.15 15.24 -25.17
CA THR A 356 -7.89 16.30 -26.16
C THR A 356 -6.54 16.03 -26.83
N PRO A 357 -6.41 16.21 -28.15
CA PRO A 357 -5.12 16.09 -28.82
C PRO A 357 -4.16 17.13 -28.23
N ARG A 358 -3.18 16.66 -27.43
CA ARG A 358 -2.11 17.48 -26.85
C ARG A 358 -1.36 18.19 -27.99
N GLU A 359 -1.07 19.48 -27.79
CA GLU A 359 -0.47 20.39 -28.78
C GLU A 359 0.89 19.91 -29.29
N ARG A 360 1.28 20.35 -30.50
CA ARG A 360 2.53 20.02 -31.24
C ARG A 360 3.87 20.35 -30.53
N ASN A 361 3.87 20.68 -29.24
CA ASN A 361 5.03 21.18 -28.48
C ASN A 361 5.26 20.42 -27.17
N GLN A 362 5.07 19.11 -27.12
CA GLN A 362 5.48 18.36 -25.92
C GLN A 362 7.01 18.39 -25.77
N PRO A 363 7.57 18.40 -24.56
CA PRO A 363 9.01 18.21 -24.38
C PRO A 363 9.43 16.78 -24.81
N ALA A 364 10.74 16.50 -24.87
CA ALA A 364 11.20 15.12 -25.02
C ALA A 364 10.80 14.27 -23.81
N LEU A 365 10.71 12.95 -23.97
CA LEU A 365 10.37 12.03 -22.89
C LEU A 365 11.29 12.29 -21.68
N TRP A 366 10.70 12.52 -20.51
CA TRP A 366 11.36 12.86 -19.24
C TRP A 366 12.17 14.17 -19.21
N ALA A 367 12.09 15.02 -20.24
CA ALA A 367 12.76 16.34 -20.21
C ALA A 367 12.07 17.32 -19.25
N SER A 368 10.81 17.07 -18.87
CA SER A 368 10.11 17.78 -17.81
C SER A 368 9.99 16.92 -16.56
N THR A 369 10.31 17.48 -15.40
CA THR A 369 9.97 16.88 -14.11
C THR A 369 8.45 16.86 -13.96
N TRP A 370 7.88 15.66 -13.85
CA TRP A 370 6.47 15.52 -13.53
C TRP A 370 6.27 15.81 -12.04
N ASN A 371 5.28 16.65 -11.74
CA ASN A 371 4.82 16.90 -10.39
C ASN A 371 3.42 16.29 -10.27
N PRO A 372 3.16 15.44 -9.26
CA PRO A 372 1.84 14.88 -9.06
C PRO A 372 0.83 16.03 -8.91
N PRO A 373 -0.37 15.92 -9.49
CA PRO A 373 -1.40 16.92 -9.31
C PRO A 373 -1.65 17.11 -7.82
N THR A 374 -1.60 18.37 -7.34
CA THR A 374 -1.86 18.72 -5.94
C THR A 374 -3.18 18.08 -5.50
N GLN A 375 -3.08 17.05 -4.66
CA GLN A 375 -4.25 16.34 -4.16
C GLN A 375 -5.12 17.29 -3.37
N ARG A 376 -6.40 17.34 -3.71
CA ARG A 376 -7.39 18.19 -3.03
C ARG A 376 -7.67 17.75 -1.59
N ARG A 377 -7.12 16.62 -1.16
CA ARG A 377 -7.33 16.02 0.16
C ARG A 377 -6.04 15.34 0.61
N SER A 378 -5.05 16.12 1.01
CA SER A 378 -3.83 15.53 1.59
C SER A 378 -4.15 15.02 2.98
N THR A 379 -4.54 13.76 3.08
CA THR A 379 -4.46 12.96 4.30
C THR A 379 -3.08 12.33 4.30
N PHE A 380 -2.19 12.73 5.20
CA PHE A 380 -0.97 11.96 5.43
C PHE A 380 -1.38 10.62 6.01
N TYR A 381 -1.37 9.58 5.18
CA TYR A 381 -1.55 8.22 5.64
C TYR A 381 -0.19 7.66 6.04
N ALA A 382 -0.11 7.25 7.31
CA ALA A 382 1.09 6.68 7.92
C ALA A 382 1.44 5.30 7.35
N ALA A 383 2.52 4.71 7.86
CA ALA A 383 3.12 3.47 7.39
C ALA A 383 2.12 2.30 7.22
N ASN A 384 1.08 2.23 8.05
CA ASN A 384 0.10 1.14 8.04
C ASN A 384 -0.93 1.27 6.89
N LEU A 385 -0.59 0.65 5.75
CA LEU A 385 -1.32 0.76 4.49
C LEU A 385 -2.75 0.24 4.61
N THR A 386 -2.91 -1.00 5.07
CA THR A 386 -4.21 -1.67 5.09
C THR A 386 -5.24 -0.96 5.98
N THR A 387 -4.86 -0.57 7.20
CA THR A 387 -5.80 0.05 8.16
C THR A 387 -6.35 1.39 7.67
N THR A 388 -5.56 2.13 6.89
CA THR A 388 -5.97 3.40 6.29
C THR A 388 -7.18 3.22 5.39
N PHE A 389 -7.16 2.24 4.48
CA PHE A 389 -8.27 2.01 3.55
C PHE A 389 -9.56 1.64 4.28
N TYR A 390 -9.47 0.78 5.30
CA TYR A 390 -10.65 0.39 6.07
C TYR A 390 -11.20 1.54 6.93
N ARG A 391 -10.32 2.36 7.51
CA ARG A 391 -10.74 3.54 8.27
C ARG A 391 -11.46 4.55 7.38
N GLU A 392 -10.93 4.84 6.19
CA GLU A 392 -11.60 5.76 5.26
C GLU A 392 -12.94 5.21 4.76
N SER A 393 -13.02 3.91 4.47
CA SER A 393 -14.27 3.24 4.14
C SER A 393 -15.29 3.32 5.29
N GLN A 394 -14.85 3.06 6.52
CA GLN A 394 -15.68 3.17 7.73
C GLN A 394 -16.19 4.60 7.94
N GLN A 395 -15.33 5.61 7.77
CA GLN A 395 -15.76 7.01 7.85
C GLN A 395 -16.78 7.36 6.76
N ALA A 396 -16.55 6.91 5.52
CA ALA A 396 -17.48 7.10 4.42
C ALA A 396 -18.85 6.45 4.69
N PHE A 397 -18.82 5.27 5.32
CA PHE A 397 -20.02 4.56 5.76
C PHE A 397 -20.81 5.40 6.78
N PHE A 398 -20.18 5.86 7.86
CA PHE A 398 -20.85 6.68 8.87
C PHE A 398 -21.35 8.02 8.34
N ARG A 399 -20.66 8.64 7.38
CA ARG A 399 -21.15 9.84 6.69
C ARG A 399 -22.42 9.58 5.89
N SER A 400 -22.57 8.37 5.35
CA SER A 400 -23.74 7.96 4.56
C SER A 400 -24.88 7.45 5.44
N ASN A 401 -24.55 6.88 6.60
CA ASN A 401 -25.47 6.26 7.54
C ASN A 401 -25.21 6.81 8.97
N PRO A 402 -25.59 8.07 9.25
CA PRO A 402 -25.28 8.72 10.53
C PRO A 402 -25.97 8.07 11.73
N ASP A 403 -27.03 7.29 11.50
CA ASP A 403 -27.79 6.58 12.53
C ASP A 403 -27.18 5.22 12.89
N GLU A 404 -26.21 4.73 12.11
CA GLU A 404 -25.57 3.43 12.37
C GLU A 404 -24.37 3.55 13.30
N ILE A 405 -24.28 2.63 14.26
CA ILE A 405 -23.26 2.61 15.31
C ILE A 405 -22.00 1.84 14.87
N SER A 406 -22.14 0.94 13.89
CA SER A 406 -21.03 0.09 13.40
C SER A 406 -21.14 -0.12 11.88
N PRO A 407 -20.00 -0.24 11.16
CA PRO A 407 -20.02 -0.66 9.76
C PRO A 407 -20.54 -2.10 9.61
N PRO A 408 -20.98 -2.50 8.40
CA PRO A 408 -21.49 -3.84 8.16
C PRO A 408 -20.38 -4.89 8.28
N LEU A 409 -20.69 -6.02 8.93
CA LEU A 409 -19.76 -7.13 9.12
C LEU A 409 -19.59 -7.96 7.85
N LEU A 410 -18.36 -8.12 7.36
CA LEU A 410 -18.06 -9.10 6.31
C LEU A 410 -17.77 -10.47 6.92
N ARG A 411 -18.77 -11.35 6.91
CA ARG A 411 -18.60 -12.74 7.34
C ARG A 411 -18.68 -13.70 6.16
N LEU A 412 -17.61 -14.45 5.92
CA LEU A 412 -17.54 -15.51 4.93
C LEU A 412 -17.20 -16.84 5.60
N VAL A 413 -17.95 -17.87 5.24
CA VAL A 413 -17.81 -19.22 5.78
C VAL A 413 -17.76 -20.20 4.60
N GLY A 414 -16.79 -21.10 4.61
CA GLY A 414 -16.61 -22.11 3.57
C GLY A 414 -16.03 -23.40 4.12
N LEU A 415 -16.04 -24.46 3.32
CA LEU A 415 -15.45 -25.76 3.68
C LEU A 415 -13.94 -25.83 3.38
N SER A 416 -13.47 -24.88 2.58
CA SER A 416 -12.08 -24.77 2.15
C SER A 416 -11.72 -23.34 1.73
N CYS A 417 -10.42 -23.04 1.65
CA CYS A 417 -9.92 -21.78 1.12
C CYS A 417 -10.39 -21.51 -0.32
N GLU A 418 -10.51 -22.55 -1.16
CA GLU A 418 -11.05 -22.43 -2.52
C GLU A 418 -12.54 -22.05 -2.51
N SER A 419 -13.35 -22.71 -1.68
CA SER A 419 -14.78 -22.38 -1.55
C SER A 419 -14.98 -20.95 -1.03
N LEU A 420 -14.14 -20.50 -0.10
CA LEU A 420 -14.13 -19.12 0.39
C LEU A 420 -13.68 -18.12 -0.68
N SER A 421 -12.67 -18.47 -1.49
CA SER A 421 -12.21 -17.64 -2.63
C SER A 421 -13.34 -17.41 -3.63
N GLN A 422 -14.12 -18.45 -3.94
CA GLN A 422 -15.30 -18.34 -4.80
C GLN A 422 -16.40 -17.50 -4.15
N ALA A 423 -16.71 -17.73 -2.87
CA ALA A 423 -17.70 -16.93 -2.14
C ALA A 423 -17.30 -15.44 -2.06
N TYR A 424 -16.02 -15.16 -1.87
CA TYR A 424 -15.46 -13.81 -1.88
C TYR A 424 -15.58 -13.17 -3.28
N LEU A 425 -15.23 -13.91 -4.33
CA LEU A 425 -15.39 -13.47 -5.72
C LEU A 425 -16.83 -13.05 -6.03
N GLU A 426 -17.82 -13.83 -5.61
CA GLU A 426 -19.24 -13.48 -5.80
C GLU A 426 -19.65 -12.21 -5.03
N LYS A 427 -19.05 -11.95 -3.86
CA LYS A 427 -19.23 -10.67 -3.15
C LYS A 427 -18.59 -9.51 -3.91
N VAL A 428 -17.40 -9.68 -4.47
CA VAL A 428 -16.75 -8.67 -5.33
C VAL A 428 -17.60 -8.36 -6.56
N ARG A 429 -18.12 -9.40 -7.24
CA ARG A 429 -19.05 -9.24 -8.37
C ARG A 429 -20.29 -8.44 -7.97
N SER A 430 -20.92 -8.79 -6.85
CA SER A 430 -22.11 -8.10 -6.35
C SER A 430 -21.83 -6.62 -6.03
N SER A 431 -20.71 -6.34 -5.37
CA SER A 431 -20.26 -4.97 -5.06
C SER A 431 -19.92 -4.15 -6.30
N PHE A 432 -19.28 -4.75 -7.31
CA PHE A 432 -18.98 -4.09 -8.57
C PHE A 432 -20.27 -3.69 -9.32
N ILE A 433 -21.25 -4.60 -9.39
CA ILE A 433 -22.55 -4.34 -10.01
C ILE A 433 -23.27 -3.22 -9.26
N ALA A 434 -23.23 -3.24 -7.92
CA ALA A 434 -23.83 -2.21 -7.08
C ALA A 434 -23.07 -0.86 -7.10
N GLY A 435 -21.82 -0.84 -7.58
CA GLY A 435 -20.96 0.34 -7.49
C GLY A 435 -20.62 0.75 -6.06
N ASN A 436 -20.63 -0.20 -5.11
CA ASN A 436 -20.41 0.06 -3.70
C ASN A 436 -19.56 -1.06 -3.06
N PHE A 437 -18.35 -0.69 -2.67
CA PHE A 437 -17.37 -1.59 -2.04
C PHE A 437 -17.28 -1.45 -0.51
N ALA A 438 -18.13 -0.62 0.13
CA ALA A 438 -18.06 -0.34 1.57
C ALA A 438 -18.03 -1.62 2.43
N HIS A 439 -18.80 -2.63 2.06
CA HIS A 439 -18.88 -3.90 2.79
C HIS A 439 -17.63 -4.77 2.65
N LEU A 440 -16.93 -4.71 1.51
CA LEU A 440 -15.67 -5.43 1.30
C LEU A 440 -14.49 -4.73 1.98
N LEU A 441 -14.60 -3.41 2.13
CA LEU A 441 -13.65 -2.54 2.82
C LEU A 441 -14.08 -2.24 4.27
N SER A 442 -14.95 -3.08 4.85
CA SER A 442 -15.27 -2.97 6.28
C SER A 442 -14.06 -3.37 7.13
N PRO A 443 -13.77 -2.70 8.24
CA PRO A 443 -12.72 -3.14 9.17
C PRO A 443 -13.08 -4.47 9.86
N ASP A 444 -14.37 -4.75 10.05
CA ASP A 444 -14.85 -5.94 10.76
C ASP A 444 -15.12 -7.08 9.78
N ARG A 445 -14.17 -8.02 9.71
CA ARG A 445 -14.17 -9.11 8.72
C ARG A 445 -13.81 -10.43 9.36
N HIS A 446 -14.54 -11.47 8.99
CA HIS A 446 -14.34 -12.84 9.47
C HIS A 446 -14.40 -13.82 8.32
N PHE A 447 -13.25 -14.43 8.05
CA PHE A 447 -13.10 -15.55 7.12
C PHE A 447 -12.93 -16.82 7.95
N VAL A 448 -13.82 -17.78 7.77
CA VAL A 448 -13.87 -18.99 8.59
C VAL A 448 -13.97 -20.23 7.70
N ILE A 449 -13.03 -21.15 7.86
CA ILE A 449 -13.11 -22.50 7.29
C ILE A 449 -13.75 -23.41 8.33
N ARG A 450 -14.78 -24.15 7.91
CA ARG A 450 -15.45 -25.16 8.74
C ARG A 450 -15.28 -26.55 8.16
N ASP A 451 -15.25 -27.54 9.03
CA ASP A 451 -15.30 -28.93 8.59
C ASP A 451 -16.72 -29.33 8.14
N GLY A 452 -16.86 -30.54 7.60
CA GLY A 452 -18.16 -31.08 7.19
C GLY A 452 -19.17 -31.24 8.34
N SER A 453 -18.74 -31.16 9.60
CA SER A 453 -19.59 -31.18 10.79
C SER A 453 -20.00 -29.78 11.28
N GLY A 454 -19.49 -28.72 10.65
CA GLY A 454 -19.79 -27.34 10.98
C GLY A 454 -18.90 -26.72 12.07
N ASN A 455 -17.89 -27.43 12.56
CA ASN A 455 -16.95 -26.90 13.53
C ASN A 455 -15.92 -25.99 12.83
N SER A 456 -15.51 -24.92 13.52
CA SER A 456 -14.48 -24.00 13.00
C SER A 456 -13.13 -24.72 12.99
N VAL A 457 -12.55 -24.86 11.80
CA VAL A 457 -11.21 -25.45 11.61
C VAL A 457 -10.14 -24.37 11.71
N THR A 458 -10.30 -23.28 10.96
CA THR A 458 -9.36 -22.16 10.96
C THR A 458 -10.05 -20.85 10.60
N SER A 459 -9.52 -19.73 11.08
CA SER A 459 -10.03 -18.39 10.82
C SER A 459 -8.95 -17.33 11.06
N GLY A 460 -9.20 -16.12 10.56
CA GLY A 460 -8.37 -14.93 10.84
C GLY A 460 -7.69 -14.35 9.59
N ARG A 461 -6.69 -13.49 9.82
CA ARG A 461 -6.03 -12.68 8.77
C ARG A 461 -5.28 -13.53 7.74
N GLY A 462 -4.68 -14.65 8.15
CA GLY A 462 -4.00 -15.54 7.21
C GLY A 462 -4.98 -16.14 6.19
N VAL A 463 -6.11 -16.67 6.67
CA VAL A 463 -7.20 -17.19 5.81
C VAL A 463 -7.73 -16.09 4.91
N GLU A 464 -7.93 -14.88 5.44
CA GLU A 464 -8.36 -13.73 4.63
C GLU A 464 -7.39 -13.43 3.48
N ALA A 465 -6.08 -13.30 3.77
CA ALA A 465 -5.07 -13.02 2.75
C ALA A 465 -5.05 -14.10 1.65
N GLU A 466 -5.11 -15.37 2.04
CA GLU A 466 -5.18 -16.50 1.11
C GLU A 466 -6.45 -16.50 0.25
N VAL A 467 -7.59 -16.10 0.82
CA VAL A 467 -8.87 -16.05 0.10
C VAL A 467 -8.90 -14.90 -0.91
N ILE A 468 -8.37 -13.74 -0.54
CA ILE A 468 -8.28 -12.56 -1.43
C ILE A 468 -7.31 -12.83 -2.57
N HIS A 469 -6.13 -13.39 -2.26
CA HIS A 469 -5.16 -13.81 -3.27
C HIS A 469 -5.70 -14.96 -4.13
N GLY A 470 -6.36 -15.93 -3.50
CA GLY A 470 -7.02 -17.06 -4.14
C GLY A 470 -8.07 -16.63 -5.16
N ALA A 471 -8.87 -15.62 -4.84
CA ALA A 471 -9.85 -15.05 -5.76
C ALA A 471 -9.19 -14.41 -7.00
N LEU A 472 -8.06 -13.71 -6.84
CA LEU A 472 -7.30 -13.16 -7.95
C LEU A 472 -6.68 -14.26 -8.83
N THR A 473 -6.14 -15.33 -8.21
CA THR A 473 -5.53 -16.45 -8.97
C THR A 473 -6.50 -17.19 -9.89
N ILE A 474 -7.82 -17.08 -9.69
CA ILE A 474 -8.82 -17.62 -10.63
C ILE A 474 -8.65 -17.00 -12.02
N PHE A 475 -8.36 -15.69 -12.10
CA PHE A 475 -8.06 -15.02 -13.37
C PHE A 475 -6.67 -15.38 -13.88
N SER A 476 -5.69 -15.53 -12.98
CA SER A 476 -4.32 -15.92 -13.36
C SER A 476 -4.22 -17.32 -13.96
N ARG A 477 -5.12 -18.25 -13.61
CA ARG A 477 -5.22 -19.59 -14.23
C ARG A 477 -5.55 -19.51 -15.74
N GLU A 478 -6.31 -18.51 -16.15
CA GLU A 478 -6.62 -18.23 -17.56
C GLU A 478 -5.72 -17.09 -18.08
N HIS A 479 -4.41 -17.18 -17.83
CA HIS A 479 -3.47 -16.06 -18.01
C HIS A 479 -3.65 -15.32 -19.34
N SER A 480 -3.58 -16.04 -20.47
CA SER A 480 -3.66 -15.44 -21.82
C SER A 480 -4.97 -14.72 -22.12
N ARG A 481 -6.05 -15.06 -21.41
CA ARG A 481 -7.36 -14.41 -21.57
C ARG A 481 -7.38 -13.01 -20.94
N TRP A 482 -6.64 -12.80 -19.86
CA TRP A 482 -6.73 -11.57 -19.05
C TRP A 482 -5.45 -10.75 -19.08
N PHE A 483 -4.31 -11.40 -19.28
CA PHE A 483 -2.99 -10.84 -19.20
C PHE A 483 -2.16 -11.15 -20.46
N THR A 484 -1.48 -10.12 -20.98
CA THR A 484 -0.53 -10.23 -22.08
C THR A 484 0.86 -9.92 -21.53
N PRO A 485 1.89 -10.72 -21.85
CA PRO A 485 3.26 -10.43 -21.45
C PRO A 485 3.68 -9.00 -21.82
N ALA A 486 4.26 -8.32 -20.85
CA ALA A 486 4.86 -7.00 -20.95
C ALA A 486 6.38 -7.11 -20.74
N VAL A 487 7.04 -5.99 -20.50
CA VAL A 487 8.48 -5.96 -20.20
C VAL A 487 8.79 -6.64 -18.84
N GLU A 488 9.96 -7.27 -18.76
CA GLU A 488 10.60 -7.67 -17.49
C GLU A 488 9.78 -8.67 -16.65
N ASN A 489 9.21 -9.69 -17.31
CA ASN A 489 8.38 -10.76 -16.73
C ASN A 489 7.05 -10.31 -16.10
N PHE A 490 6.67 -9.04 -16.26
CA PHE A 490 5.34 -8.58 -15.92
C PHE A 490 4.37 -8.76 -17.08
N SER A 491 3.09 -8.57 -16.80
CA SER A 491 2.03 -8.52 -17.79
C SER A 491 1.27 -7.19 -17.72
N THR A 492 0.59 -6.88 -18.82
CA THR A 492 -0.47 -5.85 -18.89
C THR A 492 -1.81 -6.54 -19.22
N LEU A 493 -2.89 -5.78 -19.39
CA LEU A 493 -4.19 -6.35 -19.73
C LEU A 493 -4.24 -6.84 -21.19
N THR A 494 -4.78 -8.04 -21.39
CA THR A 494 -5.15 -8.49 -22.74
C THR A 494 -6.39 -7.73 -23.19
N THR A 495 -6.25 -6.98 -24.29
CA THR A 495 -7.40 -6.36 -24.97
C THR A 495 -7.75 -7.14 -26.22
N ILE A 496 -9.03 -7.46 -26.41
CA ILE A 496 -9.55 -8.10 -27.62
C ILE A 496 -9.68 -7.06 -28.73
N ALA A 497 -10.05 -5.84 -28.35
CA ALA A 497 -10.23 -4.75 -29.30
C ALA A 497 -8.88 -4.35 -29.94
N SER A 498 -8.86 -4.22 -31.26
CA SER A 498 -7.73 -3.67 -32.02
C SER A 498 -7.83 -2.16 -32.24
N THR A 499 -9.05 -1.62 -32.10
CA THR A 499 -9.38 -0.20 -32.20
C THR A 499 -10.36 0.23 -31.10
N CYS A 500 -10.40 1.52 -30.76
CA CYS A 500 -11.23 2.03 -29.66
C CYS A 500 -12.76 1.92 -29.89
N ASN A 501 -13.21 1.68 -31.12
CA ASN A 501 -14.63 1.64 -31.48
C ASN A 501 -15.17 0.22 -31.67
N GLU A 502 -14.35 -0.81 -31.45
CA GLU A 502 -14.79 -2.19 -31.54
C GLU A 502 -15.75 -2.56 -30.43
N HIS A 503 -16.73 -3.41 -30.76
CA HIS A 503 -17.69 -3.90 -29.80
C HIS A 503 -17.02 -4.91 -28.86
N VAL A 504 -17.14 -4.65 -27.56
CA VAL A 504 -16.73 -5.58 -26.49
C VAL A 504 -18.00 -5.97 -25.72
N SER A 505 -18.15 -7.28 -25.44
CA SER A 505 -19.33 -7.77 -24.73
C SER A 505 -19.39 -7.21 -23.30
N GLN A 506 -20.61 -6.98 -22.80
CA GLN A 506 -20.79 -6.47 -21.44
C GLN A 506 -20.24 -7.42 -20.39
N ASP A 507 -20.30 -8.73 -20.62
CA ASP A 507 -19.74 -9.75 -19.73
C ASP A 507 -18.22 -9.60 -19.59
N ARG A 508 -17.50 -9.40 -20.70
CA ARG A 508 -16.06 -9.14 -20.68
C ARG A 508 -15.72 -7.86 -19.92
N LEU A 509 -16.48 -6.79 -20.13
CA LEU A 509 -16.30 -5.53 -19.41
C LEU A 509 -16.56 -5.72 -17.90
N ASN A 510 -17.60 -6.48 -17.54
CA ASN A 510 -17.90 -6.79 -16.15
C ASN A 510 -16.78 -7.61 -15.50
N ASP A 511 -16.30 -8.66 -16.17
CA ASP A 511 -15.21 -9.50 -15.67
C ASP A 511 -13.92 -8.70 -15.48
N LEU A 512 -13.59 -7.80 -16.41
CA LEU A 512 -12.43 -6.90 -16.26
C LEU A 512 -12.61 -5.91 -15.10
N GLY A 513 -13.82 -5.41 -14.88
CA GLY A 513 -14.12 -4.59 -13.71
C GLY A 513 -13.99 -5.37 -12.40
N ILE A 514 -14.44 -6.63 -12.36
CA ILE A 514 -14.25 -7.52 -11.22
C ILE A 514 -12.76 -7.77 -10.98
N LEU A 515 -11.99 -8.06 -12.04
CA LEU A 515 -10.55 -8.23 -11.97
C LEU A 515 -9.86 -6.96 -11.44
N GLY A 516 -10.22 -5.78 -11.94
CA GLY A 516 -9.70 -4.51 -11.45
C GLY A 516 -9.96 -4.31 -9.95
N ALA A 517 -11.17 -4.67 -9.48
CA ALA A 517 -11.48 -4.62 -8.06
C ALA A 517 -10.65 -5.61 -7.23
N LEU A 518 -10.46 -6.85 -7.69
CA LEU A 518 -9.61 -7.83 -7.00
C LEU A 518 -8.15 -7.39 -6.92
N VAL A 519 -7.62 -6.77 -7.98
CA VAL A 519 -6.27 -6.20 -8.01
C VAL A 519 -6.14 -5.12 -6.94
N ALA A 520 -7.08 -4.16 -6.89
CA ALA A 520 -7.06 -3.12 -5.87
C ALA A 520 -7.23 -3.70 -4.45
N LEU A 521 -8.11 -4.68 -4.25
CA LEU A 521 -8.29 -5.36 -2.96
C LEU A 521 -7.04 -6.12 -2.52
N ASN A 522 -6.29 -6.73 -3.45
CA ASN A 522 -4.98 -7.32 -3.14
C ASN A 522 -4.01 -6.24 -2.67
N LEU A 523 -3.89 -5.11 -3.39
CA LEU A 523 -3.01 -4.00 -2.99
C LEU A 523 -3.39 -3.40 -1.63
N VAL A 524 -4.69 -3.29 -1.33
CA VAL A 524 -5.17 -2.84 0.00
C VAL A 524 -4.71 -3.77 1.11
N ASN A 525 -4.65 -5.08 0.86
CA ASN A 525 -4.14 -6.08 1.81
C ASN A 525 -2.63 -6.29 1.68
N GLU A 526 -1.92 -5.32 1.09
CA GLU A 526 -0.46 -5.34 0.98
C GLU A 526 0.09 -6.51 0.14
N CYS A 527 -0.76 -7.05 -0.76
CA CYS A 527 -0.42 -8.13 -1.67
C CYS A 527 -0.10 -7.58 -3.07
N PRO A 528 1.07 -7.91 -3.67
CA PRO A 528 1.34 -7.59 -5.07
C PRO A 528 0.33 -8.30 -5.98
N ALA A 529 -0.20 -7.56 -6.94
CA ALA A 529 -1.20 -8.05 -7.88
C ALA A 529 -0.54 -8.69 -9.11
N LEU A 530 0.29 -9.71 -8.89
CA LEU A 530 0.96 -10.44 -9.96
C LEU A 530 -0.07 -11.11 -10.90
N PRO A 531 0.16 -11.11 -12.22
CA PRO A 531 1.40 -10.72 -12.91
C PRO A 531 1.49 -9.24 -13.34
N LEU A 532 0.58 -8.35 -12.89
CA LEU A 532 0.50 -7.00 -13.44
C LEU A 532 1.74 -6.15 -13.14
N ASN A 533 2.17 -5.39 -14.16
CA ASN A 533 3.29 -4.46 -14.07
C ASN A 533 2.97 -3.28 -13.12
N PRO A 534 3.83 -2.97 -12.12
CA PRO A 534 3.66 -1.79 -11.25
C PRO A 534 3.51 -0.47 -12.00
N LEU A 535 4.19 -0.29 -13.15
CA LEU A 535 4.05 0.90 -13.98
C LEU A 535 2.63 1.06 -14.53
N PHE A 536 1.98 -0.05 -14.90
CA PHE A 536 0.58 -0.03 -15.33
C PHE A 536 -0.33 0.35 -14.16
N LEU A 537 -0.11 -0.21 -12.97
CA LEU A 537 -0.86 0.16 -11.77
C LEU A 537 -0.65 1.62 -11.38
N LEU A 538 0.57 2.16 -11.51
CA LEU A 538 0.87 3.56 -11.24
C LEU A 538 0.09 4.49 -12.19
N TYR A 539 0.07 4.14 -13.48
CA TYR A 539 -0.74 4.82 -14.50
C TYR A 539 -2.23 4.82 -14.14
N LEU A 540 -2.76 3.70 -13.68
CA LEU A 540 -4.15 3.58 -13.23
C LEU A 540 -4.44 4.36 -11.95
N ILE A 541 -3.53 4.35 -10.98
CA ILE A 541 -3.66 5.13 -9.74
C ILE A 541 -3.75 6.62 -10.05
N TYR A 542 -2.96 7.13 -11.00
CA TYR A 542 -3.05 8.52 -11.48
C TYR A 542 -4.09 8.73 -12.59
N GLU A 543 -5.11 7.88 -12.66
CA GLU A 543 -6.28 8.02 -13.54
C GLU A 543 -5.93 8.15 -15.04
N GLY A 544 -4.83 7.53 -15.45
CA GLY A 544 -4.35 7.56 -16.82
C GLY A 544 -3.46 8.75 -17.17
N ASP A 545 -2.94 9.49 -16.19
CA ASP A 545 -1.89 10.48 -16.43
C ASP A 545 -0.58 9.77 -16.83
N PHE A 546 -0.23 9.85 -18.11
CA PHE A 546 0.98 9.22 -18.65
C PHE A 546 2.26 9.79 -18.03
N ASP A 547 2.24 11.06 -17.62
CA ASP A 547 3.45 11.73 -17.16
C ASP A 547 3.92 11.22 -15.77
N CYS A 548 3.07 10.44 -15.06
CA CYS A 548 3.46 9.74 -13.83
C CYS A 548 4.53 8.65 -14.06
N LEU A 549 4.71 8.17 -15.30
CA LEU A 549 5.72 7.19 -15.69
C LEU A 549 7.11 7.85 -15.80
N THR A 550 7.59 8.37 -14.69
CA THR A 550 8.89 9.04 -14.57
C THR A 550 10.05 8.08 -14.87
N GLU A 551 11.20 8.63 -15.28
CA GLU A 551 12.41 7.82 -15.53
C GLU A 551 12.76 6.93 -14.32
N ALA A 552 12.64 7.48 -13.11
CA ALA A 552 12.99 6.77 -11.90
C ALA A 552 12.03 5.60 -11.61
N ALA A 553 10.72 5.76 -11.88
CA ALA A 553 9.76 4.67 -11.81
C ALA A 553 10.08 3.56 -12.82
N VAL A 554 10.37 3.93 -14.09
CA VAL A 554 10.72 2.94 -15.12
C VAL A 554 12.05 2.24 -14.79
N SER A 555 13.02 2.96 -14.22
CA SER A 555 14.29 2.38 -13.78
C SER A 555 14.12 1.30 -12.72
N GLU A 556 13.12 1.44 -11.87
CA GLU A 556 12.91 0.58 -10.71
C GLU A 556 12.29 -0.76 -11.11
N TRP A 557 11.26 -0.73 -11.96
CA TRP A 557 10.50 -1.93 -12.32
C TRP A 557 10.78 -2.45 -13.72
N SER A 558 11.44 -1.67 -14.59
CA SER A 558 11.76 -2.09 -15.96
C SER A 558 13.08 -1.47 -16.45
N PRO A 559 14.22 -1.80 -15.81
CA PRO A 559 15.52 -1.22 -16.12
C PRO A 559 15.94 -1.41 -17.58
N ASP A 560 15.64 -2.54 -18.22
CA ASP A 560 15.96 -2.77 -19.64
C ASP A 560 15.13 -1.87 -20.55
N LEU A 561 13.86 -1.64 -20.22
CA LEU A 561 13.02 -0.69 -20.95
C LEU A 561 13.55 0.75 -20.79
N ARG A 562 13.97 1.14 -19.58
CA ARG A 562 14.63 2.44 -19.38
C ARG A 562 15.87 2.57 -20.23
N TYR A 563 16.75 1.56 -20.23
CA TYR A 563 17.96 1.55 -21.03
C TYR A 563 17.62 1.71 -22.51
N LEU A 564 16.67 0.92 -23.03
CA LEU A 564 16.21 1.01 -24.41
C LEU A 564 15.67 2.41 -24.76
N LEU A 565 14.86 3.00 -23.88
CA LEU A 565 14.31 4.35 -24.07
C LEU A 565 15.39 5.43 -24.07
N LYS A 566 16.40 5.32 -23.19
CA LYS A 566 17.56 6.23 -23.20
C LYS A 566 18.34 6.14 -24.50
N GLN A 567 18.65 4.92 -24.94
CA GLN A 567 19.31 4.69 -26.23
C GLN A 567 18.48 5.26 -27.39
N TRP A 568 17.15 5.19 -27.33
CA TRP A 568 16.29 5.81 -28.34
C TRP A 568 16.34 7.34 -28.28
N ILE A 569 16.21 7.95 -27.10
CA ILE A 569 16.22 9.42 -26.92
C ILE A 569 17.55 10.03 -27.40
N ASP A 570 18.67 9.35 -27.17
CA ASP A 570 20.00 9.82 -27.53
C ASP A 570 20.33 9.59 -29.03
N LEU A 571 19.54 8.77 -29.72
CA LEU A 571 19.76 8.42 -31.12
C LEU A 571 19.35 9.55 -32.07
N PRO A 572 20.20 9.98 -33.01
CA PRO A 572 19.79 10.94 -34.04
C PRO A 572 18.62 10.40 -34.88
N PRO A 573 17.64 11.24 -35.28
CA PRO A 573 16.48 10.80 -36.06
C PRO A 573 16.82 10.09 -37.39
N HIS A 574 17.99 10.37 -37.96
CA HIS A 574 18.46 9.80 -39.23
C HIS A 574 19.24 8.49 -39.06
N GLU A 575 19.57 8.11 -37.82
CA GLU A 575 20.29 6.88 -37.52
C GLU A 575 19.31 5.80 -37.04
N LEU A 576 19.58 4.54 -37.39
CA LEU A 576 18.68 3.43 -37.09
C LEU A 576 19.46 2.13 -36.86
N PRO A 577 19.99 1.91 -35.64
CA PRO A 577 20.68 0.68 -35.29
C PRO A 577 19.67 -0.47 -35.32
N SER A 578 19.80 -1.37 -36.29
CA SER A 578 18.71 -2.28 -36.62
C SER A 578 18.45 -3.36 -35.58
N ALA A 579 19.47 -3.82 -34.85
CA ALA A 579 19.35 -4.99 -33.98
C ALA A 579 18.69 -4.69 -32.63
N LEU A 580 19.00 -3.54 -32.01
CA LEU A 580 18.60 -3.24 -30.63
C LEU A 580 17.08 -3.04 -30.48
N PHE A 581 16.46 -2.34 -31.43
CA PHE A 581 15.05 -1.94 -31.35
C PHE A 581 14.09 -2.89 -32.08
N ALA A 582 14.59 -3.79 -32.92
CA ALA A 582 13.76 -4.61 -33.80
C ALA A 582 12.77 -5.50 -33.04
N SER A 583 13.22 -6.18 -31.97
CA SER A 583 12.35 -7.02 -31.15
C SER A 583 11.25 -6.19 -30.48
N HIS A 584 11.59 -5.03 -29.91
CA HIS A 584 10.63 -4.16 -29.25
C HIS A 584 9.55 -3.65 -30.21
N PHE A 585 9.93 -3.13 -31.38
CA PHE A 585 8.96 -2.64 -32.37
C PHE A 585 8.10 -3.76 -32.97
N ALA A 586 8.69 -4.94 -33.18
CA ALA A 586 7.93 -6.10 -33.63
C ALA A 586 6.88 -6.51 -32.59
N THR A 587 7.27 -6.65 -31.33
CA THR A 587 6.39 -7.13 -30.25
C THR A 587 5.31 -6.11 -29.86
N TYR A 588 5.68 -4.85 -29.61
CA TYR A 588 4.77 -3.88 -28.98
C TYR A 588 4.10 -2.92 -29.98
N HIS A 589 4.59 -2.85 -31.21
CA HIS A 589 4.07 -1.91 -32.21
C HIS A 589 3.55 -2.58 -33.48
N ASP A 590 3.80 -3.87 -33.69
CA ASP A 590 3.60 -4.57 -34.97
C ASP A 590 4.27 -3.84 -36.15
N LEU A 591 5.42 -3.21 -35.91
CA LEU A 591 6.13 -2.44 -36.92
C LEU A 591 7.46 -3.09 -37.27
N GLN A 592 7.71 -3.21 -38.58
CA GLN A 592 9.06 -3.48 -39.08
C GLN A 592 9.90 -2.22 -38.96
N LEU A 593 11.07 -2.34 -38.32
CA LEU A 593 11.93 -1.22 -37.98
C LEU A 593 12.35 -0.37 -39.19
N GLN A 594 12.48 -0.98 -40.38
CA GLN A 594 12.83 -0.31 -41.64
C GLN A 594 11.81 0.77 -42.04
N THR A 595 10.55 0.64 -41.61
CA THR A 595 9.50 1.64 -41.88
C THR A 595 9.76 2.98 -41.20
N LEU A 596 10.64 3.02 -40.20
CA LEU A 596 10.99 4.21 -39.43
C LEU A 596 12.23 4.95 -39.96
N ALA A 597 12.77 4.54 -41.11
CA ALA A 597 13.99 5.13 -41.71
C ALA A 597 13.84 6.59 -42.13
N GLN A 598 12.61 7.04 -42.43
CA GLN A 598 12.32 8.41 -42.91
C GLN A 598 11.68 9.29 -41.84
N ARG A 599 11.82 8.96 -40.55
CA ARG A 599 11.23 9.74 -39.47
C ARG A 599 11.90 11.12 -39.33
N ASP A 600 11.11 12.13 -39.03
CA ASP A 600 11.60 13.45 -38.66
C ASP A 600 11.86 13.53 -37.13
N PRO A 601 12.46 14.62 -36.61
CA PRO A 601 12.74 14.75 -35.17
C PRO A 601 11.49 14.66 -34.28
N GLU A 602 10.35 15.15 -34.77
CA GLU A 602 9.08 15.13 -34.04
C GLU A 602 8.53 13.70 -33.92
N ALA A 603 8.48 12.97 -35.04
CA ALA A 603 8.07 11.57 -35.07
C ALA A 603 9.00 10.71 -34.21
N HIS A 604 10.32 10.95 -34.25
CA HIS A 604 11.28 10.24 -33.41
C HIS A 604 11.01 10.46 -31.91
N ARG A 605 10.73 11.71 -31.50
CA ARG A 605 10.34 12.04 -30.13
C ARG A 605 9.04 11.34 -29.71
N LEU A 606 7.99 11.43 -30.53
CA LEU A 606 6.70 10.81 -30.26
C LEU A 606 6.79 9.27 -30.19
N LEU A 607 7.68 8.66 -30.96
CA LEU A 607 7.94 7.22 -30.89
C LEU A 607 8.51 6.81 -29.53
N GLY A 608 9.34 7.64 -28.89
CA GLY A 608 9.82 7.37 -27.53
C GLY A 608 8.68 7.27 -26.52
N TYR A 609 7.73 8.22 -26.55
CA TYR A 609 6.50 8.14 -25.76
C TYR A 609 5.70 6.88 -26.07
N ARG A 610 5.56 6.53 -27.35
CA ARG A 610 4.81 5.36 -27.80
C ARG A 610 5.48 4.04 -27.39
N MET A 611 6.81 3.97 -27.37
CA MET A 611 7.57 2.80 -26.89
C MET A 611 7.24 2.53 -25.42
N LEU A 612 7.33 3.56 -24.56
CA LEU A 612 6.98 3.45 -23.16
C LEU A 612 5.50 3.09 -22.97
N HIS A 613 4.60 3.78 -23.68
CA HIS A 613 3.16 3.54 -23.60
C HIS A 613 2.79 2.11 -23.97
N ASN A 614 3.24 1.62 -25.13
CA ASN A 614 2.85 0.32 -25.63
C ASN A 614 3.46 -0.82 -24.80
N ALA A 615 4.67 -0.63 -24.27
CA ALA A 615 5.33 -1.62 -23.44
C ALA A 615 4.69 -1.79 -22.05
N VAL A 616 4.09 -0.72 -21.50
CA VAL A 616 3.50 -0.71 -20.16
C VAL A 616 1.98 -0.92 -20.19
N ILE A 617 1.28 -0.17 -21.04
CA ILE A 617 -0.19 -0.04 -21.02
C ILE A 617 -0.83 -0.83 -22.16
N GLY A 618 -0.07 -1.11 -23.23
CA GLY A 618 -0.57 -1.71 -24.46
C GLY A 618 -1.03 -0.68 -25.49
N LYS A 619 -1.39 -1.15 -26.70
CA LYS A 619 -1.58 -0.29 -27.89
C LYS A 619 -2.73 0.71 -27.78
N LEU A 620 -3.84 0.35 -27.13
CA LEU A 620 -5.03 1.19 -27.04
C LEU A 620 -5.05 2.13 -25.81
N GLY A 621 -4.27 1.80 -24.77
CA GLY A 621 -4.20 2.58 -23.54
C GLY A 621 -5.55 2.80 -22.86
N ALA A 622 -5.71 3.93 -22.16
CA ALA A 622 -6.96 4.32 -21.49
C ALA A 622 -8.14 4.59 -22.43
N SER A 623 -7.93 4.63 -23.75
CA SER A 623 -9.03 4.77 -24.72
C SER A 623 -9.79 3.46 -24.94
N SER A 624 -9.25 2.33 -24.48
CA SER A 624 -9.92 1.03 -24.54
C SER A 624 -11.07 0.94 -23.53
N LEU A 625 -12.24 0.47 -23.98
CA LEU A 625 -13.37 0.15 -23.10
C LEU A 625 -12.99 -0.89 -22.04
N GLU A 626 -12.12 -1.83 -22.39
CA GLU A 626 -11.63 -2.88 -21.49
C GLU A 626 -10.78 -2.30 -20.35
N VAL A 627 -9.84 -1.40 -20.66
CA VAL A 627 -9.01 -0.72 -19.66
C VAL A 627 -9.86 0.20 -18.79
N GLN A 628 -10.85 0.88 -19.36
CA GLN A 628 -11.80 1.71 -18.60
C GLN A 628 -12.67 0.88 -17.66
N ALA A 629 -13.12 -0.30 -18.10
CA ALA A 629 -13.91 -1.20 -17.27
C ALA A 629 -13.07 -1.74 -16.09
N PHE A 630 -11.83 -2.14 -16.36
CA PHE A 630 -10.85 -2.49 -15.31
C PHE A 630 -10.66 -1.32 -14.33
N GLN A 631 -10.38 -0.11 -14.83
CA GLN A 631 -10.19 1.09 -14.01
C GLN A 631 -11.41 1.40 -13.13
N LYS A 632 -12.62 1.19 -13.65
CA LYS A 632 -13.87 1.38 -12.90
C LYS A 632 -13.93 0.50 -11.66
N GLY A 633 -13.52 -0.76 -11.77
CA GLY A 633 -13.42 -1.67 -10.63
C GLY A 633 -12.24 -1.36 -9.71
N PHE A 634 -11.08 -1.08 -10.30
CA PHE A 634 -9.83 -0.75 -9.60
C PHE A 634 -9.95 0.47 -8.67
N ARG A 635 -10.84 1.40 -9.00
CA ARG A 635 -11.16 2.55 -8.13
C ARG A 635 -11.81 2.17 -6.79
N LEU A 636 -12.41 0.98 -6.65
CA LEU A 636 -13.17 0.56 -5.46
C LEU A 636 -14.09 1.66 -4.92
N PRO A 637 -15.08 2.14 -5.70
CA PRO A 637 -15.94 3.24 -5.28
C PRO A 637 -16.67 2.91 -3.97
N VAL A 638 -16.58 3.84 -3.02
CA VAL A 638 -17.34 3.86 -1.77
C VAL A 638 -18.22 5.11 -1.77
N PRO A 639 -19.54 5.00 -1.60
CA PRO A 639 -20.43 6.16 -1.54
C PRO A 639 -19.97 7.17 -0.48
N ASN A 640 -19.85 8.44 -0.87
CA ASN A 640 -19.35 9.54 -0.03
C ASN A 640 -17.91 9.36 0.53
N GLY A 641 -17.19 8.35 0.04
CA GLY A 641 -15.82 8.03 0.42
C GLY A 641 -14.79 8.49 -0.59
N LEU A 642 -13.54 8.16 -0.29
CA LEU A 642 -12.44 8.22 -1.25
C LEU A 642 -12.36 6.91 -2.02
N THR A 643 -11.98 7.00 -3.28
CA THR A 643 -11.60 5.85 -4.09
C THR A 643 -10.24 5.29 -3.65
N PHE A 644 -9.96 4.03 -3.98
CA PHE A 644 -8.65 3.42 -3.81
C PHE A 644 -7.53 4.29 -4.40
N CYS A 645 -7.73 4.79 -5.61
CA CYS A 645 -6.75 5.64 -6.30
C CYS A 645 -6.45 6.91 -5.50
N GLU A 646 -7.48 7.62 -5.03
CA GLU A 646 -7.28 8.83 -4.21
C GLU A 646 -6.50 8.53 -2.93
N ILE A 647 -6.81 7.42 -2.24
CA ILE A 647 -6.11 7.03 -1.01
C ILE A 647 -4.64 6.66 -1.30
N ALA A 648 -4.40 5.82 -2.32
CA ALA A 648 -3.05 5.38 -2.70
C ALA A 648 -2.15 6.54 -3.14
N GLN A 649 -2.71 7.57 -3.79
CA GLN A 649 -1.95 8.76 -4.13
C GLN A 649 -1.55 9.57 -2.88
N CYS A 650 -2.37 9.59 -1.83
CA CYS A 650 -2.15 10.37 -0.60
C CYS A 650 -1.09 9.77 0.35
N TYR A 651 -0.43 8.69 -0.06
CA TYR A 651 0.62 8.08 0.73
C TYR A 651 1.81 9.03 0.95
N PHE A 652 2.48 8.97 2.10
CA PHE A 652 3.52 9.94 2.50
C PHE A 652 4.62 10.17 1.45
N GLN A 653 4.98 9.14 0.69
CA GLN A 653 5.96 9.21 -0.41
C GLN A 653 5.33 9.02 -1.81
N GLY A 654 4.01 9.17 -1.89
CA GLY A 654 3.21 9.03 -3.10
C GLY A 654 2.98 7.58 -3.55
N ALA A 655 2.17 7.42 -4.60
CA ALA A 655 1.76 6.12 -5.12
C ALA A 655 2.91 5.24 -5.62
N ARG A 656 4.02 5.84 -6.08
CA ARG A 656 5.20 5.09 -6.51
C ARG A 656 5.77 4.30 -5.33
N TRP A 657 6.01 4.98 -4.22
CA TRP A 657 6.54 4.33 -3.02
C TRP A 657 5.56 3.30 -2.48
N PHE A 658 4.25 3.61 -2.47
CA PHE A 658 3.20 2.65 -2.14
C PHE A 658 3.35 1.33 -2.92
N LEU A 659 3.47 1.40 -4.25
CA LEU A 659 3.67 0.21 -5.08
C LEU A 659 5.04 -0.43 -4.86
N SER A 660 6.09 0.36 -4.66
CA SER A 660 7.46 -0.13 -4.43
C SER A 660 7.51 -0.98 -3.16
N HIS A 661 6.78 -0.55 -2.14
CA HIS A 661 6.66 -1.22 -0.86
C HIS A 661 5.95 -2.57 -0.98
N ILE A 662 4.86 -2.63 -1.76
CA ILE A 662 4.09 -3.86 -2.00
C ILE A 662 4.81 -4.84 -2.94
N TYR A 663 5.44 -4.32 -3.99
CA TYR A 663 6.15 -5.11 -5.00
C TYR A 663 7.61 -5.39 -4.64
N LYS A 664 8.01 -5.17 -3.37
CA LYS A 664 9.32 -5.57 -2.89
C LYS A 664 9.43 -7.09 -2.99
N SER A 665 10.07 -7.55 -4.05
CA SER A 665 10.26 -8.98 -4.33
C SER A 665 11.21 -9.58 -3.30
N LEU A 666 10.82 -10.67 -2.67
CA LEU A 666 11.73 -11.51 -1.91
C LEU A 666 12.64 -12.24 -2.89
N LYS A 667 13.92 -11.86 -2.93
CA LYS A 667 14.92 -12.45 -3.83
C LYS A 667 15.96 -13.26 -3.07
N THR A 668 16.28 -12.85 -1.85
CA THR A 668 17.40 -13.32 -1.05
C THR A 668 17.01 -13.45 0.41
N PHE A 669 17.77 -14.21 1.20
CA PHE A 669 17.53 -14.35 2.63
C PHE A 669 17.57 -12.99 3.37
N ASP A 670 18.46 -12.09 2.94
CA ASP A 670 18.59 -10.75 3.51
C ASP A 670 17.28 -9.94 3.43
N ASP A 671 16.41 -10.26 2.46
CA ASP A 671 15.09 -9.62 2.32
C ASP A 671 14.12 -9.97 3.47
N ILE A 672 14.36 -11.07 4.20
CA ILE A 672 13.54 -11.50 5.34
C ILE A 672 14.30 -11.52 6.66
N GLU A 673 15.63 -11.51 6.65
CA GLU A 673 16.49 -11.67 7.83
C GLU A 673 16.13 -10.68 8.95
N HIS A 674 15.98 -9.40 8.61
CA HIS A 674 15.59 -8.33 9.54
C HIS A 674 14.17 -8.45 10.11
N ARG A 675 13.38 -9.41 9.63
CA ARG A 675 12.02 -9.71 10.09
C ARG A 675 11.89 -11.11 10.67
N LEU A 676 12.97 -11.87 10.70
CA LEU A 676 12.97 -13.27 11.10
C LEU A 676 13.43 -13.36 12.56
N ASP A 677 12.52 -13.82 13.41
CA ASP A 677 12.76 -14.10 14.82
C ASP A 677 12.88 -15.61 15.00
N VAL A 678 14.10 -16.08 15.31
CA VAL A 678 14.37 -17.51 15.57
C VAL A 678 14.42 -17.73 17.08
N ASP A 679 13.33 -18.26 17.63
CA ASP A 679 13.16 -18.48 19.06
C ASP A 679 13.56 -19.91 19.46
N SER A 680 14.40 -20.02 20.49
CA SER A 680 14.86 -21.27 21.11
C SER A 680 14.47 -21.40 22.59
N HIS A 681 13.69 -20.45 23.12
CA HIS A 681 13.24 -20.45 24.53
C HIS A 681 12.23 -21.57 24.83
N GLU A 682 11.55 -22.08 23.80
CA GLU A 682 10.59 -23.17 23.91
C GLU A 682 11.23 -24.58 23.83
N ILE A 683 12.57 -24.66 23.79
CA ILE A 683 13.35 -25.90 23.88
C ILE A 683 13.72 -26.18 25.33
N SER A 684 13.62 -27.45 25.76
CA SER A 684 14.17 -27.90 27.04
C SER A 684 15.69 -27.74 27.08
N ASN A 685 16.27 -27.49 28.26
CA ASN A 685 17.74 -27.37 28.38
C ASN A 685 18.46 -28.64 27.90
N GLU A 686 17.87 -29.82 28.13
CA GLU A 686 18.43 -31.10 27.67
C GLU A 686 18.47 -31.19 26.14
N ASP A 687 17.36 -30.86 25.45
CA ASP A 687 17.34 -30.89 23.99
C ASP A 687 18.21 -29.79 23.37
N LYS A 688 18.34 -28.65 24.04
CA LYS A 688 19.27 -27.59 23.63
C LYS A 688 20.72 -28.07 23.68
N GLU A 689 21.15 -28.65 24.80
CA GLU A 689 22.49 -29.25 24.92
C GLU A 689 22.74 -30.35 23.88
N ARG A 690 21.71 -31.17 23.60
CA ARG A 690 21.77 -32.21 22.56
C ARG A 690 21.91 -31.61 21.16
N LEU A 691 21.14 -30.57 20.84
CA LEU A 691 21.24 -29.87 19.56
C LEU A 691 22.63 -29.27 19.38
N ASP A 692 23.14 -28.55 20.38
CA ASP A 692 24.45 -27.92 20.34
C ASP A 692 25.56 -28.96 20.12
N SER A 693 25.52 -30.07 20.88
CA SER A 693 26.47 -31.18 20.73
C SER A 693 26.43 -31.83 19.35
N VAL A 694 25.25 -31.90 18.73
CA VAL A 694 25.08 -32.49 17.40
C VAL A 694 25.55 -31.52 16.32
N MET A 695 25.26 -30.22 16.45
CA MET A 695 25.75 -29.20 15.53
C MET A 695 27.28 -29.12 15.54
N ASP A 696 27.94 -29.31 16.69
CA ASP A 696 29.40 -29.35 16.80
C ASP A 696 30.05 -30.50 16.01
N THR A 697 29.33 -31.61 15.85
CA THR A 697 29.81 -32.84 15.20
C THR A 697 29.12 -33.12 13.86
N ALA A 698 28.22 -32.24 13.42
CA ALA A 698 27.45 -32.40 12.19
C ALA A 698 28.38 -32.42 10.96
N PRO A 699 27.99 -33.10 9.87
CA PRO A 699 28.69 -33.01 8.60
C PRO A 699 28.72 -31.57 8.06
N ALA A 700 29.75 -31.24 7.27
CA ALA A 700 29.77 -29.98 6.52
C ALA A 700 28.52 -29.90 5.59
N PRO A 701 27.88 -28.72 5.45
CA PRO A 701 28.32 -27.40 5.92
C PRO A 701 27.87 -27.03 7.34
N TYR A 702 27.16 -27.89 8.08
CA TYR A 702 26.50 -27.53 9.34
C TYR A 702 27.37 -27.64 10.60
N ALA A 703 28.58 -28.18 10.48
CA ALA A 703 29.53 -28.27 11.58
C ALA A 703 29.78 -26.89 12.24
N ARG A 704 29.50 -26.77 13.54
CA ARG A 704 29.69 -25.55 14.36
C ARG A 704 28.92 -24.33 13.84
N GLN A 705 27.83 -24.55 13.13
CA GLN A 705 26.90 -23.50 12.71
C GLN A 705 25.72 -23.44 13.68
N ASP A 706 24.97 -22.34 13.64
CA ASP A 706 23.70 -22.22 14.34
C ASP A 706 22.52 -22.68 13.46
N PHE A 707 21.32 -22.69 14.03
CA PHE A 707 20.12 -23.04 13.28
C PHE A 707 19.76 -22.00 12.20
N LEU A 708 20.08 -20.71 12.44
CA LEU A 708 19.84 -19.65 11.47
C LEU A 708 20.60 -19.92 10.17
N PHE A 709 21.84 -20.37 10.25
CA PHE A 709 22.63 -20.81 9.11
C PHE A 709 21.98 -21.98 8.36
N VAL A 710 21.47 -22.98 9.07
CA VAL A 710 20.76 -24.12 8.46
C VAL A 710 19.52 -23.64 7.69
N LEU A 711 18.76 -22.72 8.29
CA LEU A 711 17.58 -22.13 7.66
C LEU A 711 17.96 -21.29 6.44
N LYS A 712 19.01 -20.46 6.54
CA LYS A 712 19.55 -19.68 5.42
C LYS A 712 19.97 -20.57 4.25
N ASP A 713 20.78 -21.60 4.51
CA ASP A 713 21.24 -22.55 3.49
C ASP A 713 20.07 -23.27 2.79
N PHE A 714 19.00 -23.57 3.52
CA PHE A 714 17.78 -24.11 2.93
C PHE A 714 17.06 -23.11 2.01
N LEU A 715 16.82 -21.89 2.51
CA LEU A 715 16.02 -20.87 1.82
C LEU A 715 16.72 -20.27 0.59
N GLU A 716 18.05 -20.25 0.58
CA GLU A 716 18.86 -19.82 -0.58
C GLU A 716 19.13 -20.95 -1.58
N GLY A 717 18.76 -22.18 -1.24
CA GLY A 717 18.94 -23.33 -2.13
C GLY A 717 18.06 -23.27 -3.38
N ARG A 718 18.50 -23.95 -4.45
CA ARG A 718 17.78 -24.05 -5.73
C ARG A 718 17.26 -25.46 -5.98
N GLY A 719 16.25 -25.58 -6.83
CA GLY A 719 15.62 -26.85 -7.16
C GLY A 719 14.77 -27.42 -6.03
N ILE A 720 14.09 -28.50 -6.35
CA ILE A 720 13.33 -29.32 -5.40
C ILE A 720 14.32 -30.20 -4.63
N PRO A 721 14.41 -30.12 -3.30
CA PRO A 721 15.21 -31.04 -2.51
C PRO A 721 14.73 -32.49 -2.66
N CYS A 722 15.67 -33.42 -2.83
CA CYS A 722 15.41 -34.84 -3.09
C CYS A 722 14.25 -35.07 -4.09
N PRO A 723 14.42 -34.71 -5.38
CA PRO A 723 13.37 -34.81 -6.39
C PRO A 723 12.71 -36.19 -6.48
N THR A 724 13.47 -37.28 -6.26
CA THR A 724 12.96 -38.65 -6.34
C THR A 724 12.02 -38.94 -5.18
N ALA A 725 12.39 -38.51 -3.97
CA ALA A 725 11.52 -38.63 -2.80
C ALA A 725 10.31 -37.68 -2.90
N PHE A 726 10.50 -36.50 -3.50
CA PHE A 726 9.45 -35.51 -3.71
C PHE A 726 8.39 -35.96 -4.72
N GLN A 727 8.76 -36.73 -5.74
CA GLN A 727 7.80 -37.29 -6.70
C GLN A 727 6.68 -38.12 -6.04
N ALA A 728 6.98 -38.80 -4.92
CA ALA A 728 5.98 -39.58 -4.18
C ALA A 728 4.86 -38.71 -3.57
N ILE A 729 5.08 -37.40 -3.45
CA ILE A 729 4.14 -36.46 -2.83
C ILE A 729 3.68 -35.34 -3.76
N ILE A 730 4.17 -35.27 -5.00
CA ILE A 730 3.90 -34.16 -5.93
C ILE A 730 2.40 -33.96 -6.19
N SER A 731 1.64 -35.07 -6.24
CA SER A 731 0.19 -35.05 -6.43
C SER A 731 -0.58 -34.43 -5.26
N ARG A 732 0.10 -34.25 -4.13
CA ARG A 732 -0.42 -33.62 -2.92
C ARG A 732 0.06 -32.19 -2.77
N ILE A 733 0.70 -31.59 -3.78
CA ILE A 733 1.09 -30.18 -3.72
C ILE A 733 -0.03 -29.36 -4.33
N ASN A 734 -0.27 -28.17 -3.77
CA ASN A 734 -1.31 -27.31 -4.31
C ASN A 734 -0.94 -26.93 -5.74
N PRO A 735 -1.84 -27.13 -6.71
CA PRO A 735 -1.57 -26.79 -8.10
C PRO A 735 -1.31 -25.29 -8.32
N ARG A 736 -1.54 -24.43 -7.32
CA ARG A 736 -1.17 -23.01 -7.33
C ARG A 736 0.34 -22.76 -7.24
N ILE A 737 1.14 -23.70 -6.73
CA ILE A 737 2.60 -23.58 -6.74
C ILE A 737 3.10 -24.09 -8.09
N SER A 738 3.73 -23.21 -8.87
CA SER A 738 4.45 -23.62 -10.07
C SER A 738 5.77 -24.27 -9.67
N LEU A 739 5.86 -25.60 -9.79
CA LEU A 739 7.11 -26.32 -9.52
C LEU A 739 8.16 -26.11 -10.62
N GLU A 740 7.76 -25.61 -11.78
CA GLU A 740 8.69 -25.25 -12.87
C GLU A 740 9.65 -24.13 -12.43
N GLU A 741 9.18 -23.21 -11.58
CA GLU A 741 10.02 -22.14 -11.03
C GLU A 741 11.09 -22.65 -10.06
N ALA A 742 10.91 -23.85 -9.49
CA ALA A 742 11.80 -24.34 -8.43
C ALA A 742 13.24 -24.52 -8.91
N GLU A 743 13.44 -24.91 -10.17
CA GLU A 743 14.78 -25.13 -10.74
C GLU A 743 15.47 -23.82 -11.14
N ASP A 744 14.71 -22.90 -11.74
CA ASP A 744 15.25 -21.70 -12.39
C ASP A 744 15.26 -20.46 -11.49
N ASP A 745 14.38 -20.39 -10.48
CA ASP A 745 14.23 -19.22 -9.63
C ASP A 745 14.84 -19.44 -8.23
N PRO A 746 15.97 -18.77 -7.91
CA PRO A 746 16.60 -18.88 -6.59
C PRO A 746 15.72 -18.40 -5.43
N SER A 747 14.68 -17.61 -5.73
CA SER A 747 13.76 -17.11 -4.71
C SER A 747 12.52 -17.99 -4.51
N PHE A 748 12.40 -19.10 -5.23
CA PHE A 748 11.28 -20.03 -5.08
C PHE A 748 11.09 -20.52 -3.63
N ARG A 749 12.17 -20.96 -2.98
CA ARG A 749 12.11 -21.52 -1.61
C ARG A 749 11.75 -20.48 -0.57
N ILE A 750 12.35 -19.28 -0.63
CA ILE A 750 12.03 -18.20 0.30
C ILE A 750 10.59 -17.71 0.12
N ARG A 751 10.09 -17.60 -1.11
CA ARG A 751 8.68 -17.29 -1.37
C ARG A 751 7.76 -18.39 -0.84
N SER A 752 8.11 -19.65 -1.04
CA SER A 752 7.33 -20.80 -0.54
C SER A 752 7.29 -20.84 0.98
N PHE A 753 8.41 -20.54 1.64
CA PHE A 753 8.48 -20.41 3.09
C PHE A 753 7.59 -19.26 3.59
N CYS A 754 7.70 -18.08 2.99
CA CYS A 754 6.84 -16.95 3.34
C CYS A 754 5.37 -17.26 3.10
N TRP A 755 5.05 -18.01 2.04
CA TRP A 755 3.69 -18.46 1.78
C TRP A 755 3.19 -19.37 2.88
N ALA A 756 3.95 -20.39 3.26
CA ALA A 756 3.58 -21.32 4.32
C ALA A 756 3.41 -20.61 5.68
N VAL A 757 4.26 -19.62 5.98
CA VAL A 757 4.26 -18.92 7.27
C VAL A 757 3.24 -17.79 7.33
N SER A 758 3.00 -17.05 6.25
CA SER A 758 2.16 -15.83 6.27
C SER A 758 0.83 -15.96 5.51
N GLY A 759 0.62 -17.06 4.78
CA GLY A 759 -0.52 -17.23 3.87
C GLY A 759 -0.31 -16.58 2.50
N ALA A 760 0.85 -15.96 2.24
CA ALA A 760 1.14 -15.30 0.98
C ALA A 760 2.62 -15.38 0.58
N PRO A 761 2.96 -15.44 -0.72
CA PRO A 761 4.35 -15.60 -1.18
C PRO A 761 5.22 -14.33 -1.05
N PHE A 762 4.78 -13.36 -0.25
CA PHE A 762 5.37 -12.05 -0.04
C PHE A 762 5.12 -11.60 1.40
N LEU A 763 5.94 -10.69 1.91
CA LEU A 763 5.77 -10.18 3.26
C LEU A 763 5.07 -8.82 3.25
N PRO A 764 3.89 -8.68 3.89
CA PRO A 764 3.24 -7.39 4.03
C PRO A 764 4.18 -6.44 4.74
N PRO A 765 4.45 -5.26 4.19
CA PRO A 765 5.49 -4.41 4.68
C PRO A 765 5.00 -3.60 5.90
N GLY A 766 5.75 -3.66 7.00
CA GLY A 766 5.25 -3.28 8.34
C GLY A 766 4.39 -4.37 9.00
N GLY A 767 4.26 -5.55 8.39
CA GLY A 767 3.66 -6.72 9.01
C GLY A 767 4.49 -7.24 10.20
N ARG A 768 3.93 -8.23 10.90
CA ARG A 768 4.62 -8.88 12.03
C ARG A 768 5.94 -9.53 11.58
N GLU A 769 6.77 -9.83 12.57
CA GLU A 769 7.97 -10.65 12.38
C GLU A 769 7.54 -12.10 12.08
N LEU A 770 8.32 -12.74 11.21
CA LEU A 770 8.24 -14.17 10.95
C LEU A 770 8.90 -14.90 12.12
N LYS A 771 8.15 -15.73 12.81
CA LYS A 771 8.66 -16.49 13.96
C LYS A 771 8.99 -17.92 13.56
N VAL A 772 10.21 -18.35 13.86
CA VAL A 772 10.64 -19.74 13.73
C VAL A 772 10.98 -20.25 15.12
N ILE A 773 10.08 -21.04 15.70
CA ILE A 773 10.19 -21.49 17.08
C ILE A 773 10.64 -22.94 17.09
N LEU A 774 11.80 -23.19 17.66
CA LEU A 774 12.28 -24.55 17.92
C LEU A 774 11.60 -25.07 19.20
N VAL A 775 11.04 -26.28 19.14
CA VAL A 775 10.27 -26.85 20.26
C VAL A 775 10.74 -28.25 20.63
N SER A 776 10.71 -28.55 21.93
CA SER A 776 10.87 -29.90 22.46
C SER A 776 9.60 -30.75 22.30
N ASP A 777 9.75 -32.07 22.36
CA ASP A 777 8.65 -33.02 22.17
C ASP A 777 7.57 -32.95 23.27
N ASP A 778 7.89 -32.40 24.43
CA ASP A 778 6.98 -32.17 25.55
C ASP A 778 6.19 -30.86 25.43
N ASN A 779 6.48 -30.03 24.42
CA ASN A 779 5.79 -28.76 24.22
C ASN A 779 4.33 -28.98 23.77
N HIS A 780 3.38 -28.68 24.66
CA HIS A 780 1.94 -28.82 24.39
C HIS A 780 1.39 -27.78 23.42
N SER A 781 2.08 -26.65 23.22
CA SER A 781 1.66 -25.58 22.31
C SER A 781 2.10 -25.78 20.86
N TYR A 782 2.87 -26.85 20.60
CA TYR A 782 3.27 -27.30 19.27
C TYR A 782 2.06 -27.58 18.36
N MET A 783 1.08 -28.37 18.82
CA MET A 783 -0.14 -28.67 18.07
C MET A 783 -1.34 -28.82 19.00
N ASN A 784 -2.45 -28.15 18.66
CA ASN A 784 -3.73 -28.31 19.34
C ASN A 784 -4.42 -29.58 18.79
N GLY A 785 -4.37 -30.70 19.52
CA GLY A 785 -4.96 -31.96 19.09
C GLY A 785 -4.87 -33.06 20.14
N GLN A 786 -5.40 -34.25 19.80
CA GLN A 786 -5.23 -35.44 20.65
C GLN A 786 -3.75 -35.81 20.76
N GLU A 787 -3.32 -36.22 21.96
CA GLU A 787 -1.92 -36.55 22.28
C GLU A 787 -1.31 -37.60 21.33
N THR A 788 -2.13 -38.54 20.86
CA THR A 788 -1.74 -39.56 19.88
C THR A 788 -1.37 -38.97 18.52
N SER A 789 -2.11 -37.96 18.04
CA SER A 789 -1.80 -37.24 16.80
C SER A 789 -0.55 -36.38 16.96
N ARG A 790 -0.37 -35.75 18.13
CA ARG A 790 0.82 -34.94 18.44
C ARG A 790 2.10 -35.78 18.43
N THR A 791 2.08 -36.92 19.11
CA THR A 791 3.22 -37.85 19.18
C THR A 791 3.62 -38.35 17.80
N GLU A 792 2.65 -38.69 16.95
CA GLU A 792 2.93 -39.14 15.59
C GLU A 792 3.47 -38.00 14.71
N ALA A 793 2.95 -36.79 14.84
CA ALA A 793 3.44 -35.62 14.12
C ALA A 793 4.89 -35.27 14.50
N LEU A 794 5.23 -35.33 15.80
CA LEU A 794 6.60 -35.16 16.29
C LEU A 794 7.54 -36.24 15.73
N ARG A 795 7.13 -37.51 15.75
CA ARG A 795 7.89 -38.64 15.20
C ARG A 795 8.20 -38.50 13.72
N LEU A 796 7.27 -37.90 12.97
CA LEU A 796 7.37 -37.65 11.54
C LEU A 796 8.07 -36.32 11.20
N GLY A 797 8.41 -35.50 12.20
CA GLY A 797 9.06 -34.22 11.97
C GLY A 797 8.17 -33.20 11.27
N VAL A 798 6.86 -33.27 11.46
CA VAL A 798 5.92 -32.27 10.91
C VAL A 798 6.30 -30.90 11.48
N HIS A 799 6.11 -29.80 10.75
CA HIS A 799 6.17 -28.47 11.37
C HIS A 799 4.75 -27.92 11.53
N SER A 800 4.53 -27.15 12.58
CA SER A 800 3.23 -26.52 12.87
C SER A 800 3.26 -25.06 12.44
N TYR A 801 2.52 -24.72 11.40
CA TYR A 801 2.44 -23.34 10.89
C TYR A 801 1.16 -22.67 11.39
N LYS A 802 1.32 -21.42 11.81
CA LYS A 802 0.24 -20.59 12.32
C LYS A 802 0.24 -19.28 11.54
N THR A 803 -0.42 -19.26 10.38
CA THR A 803 -0.37 -18.11 9.45
C THR A 803 -0.89 -16.80 10.04
N CYS A 804 -1.89 -16.87 10.93
CA CYS A 804 -2.39 -15.71 11.66
C CYS A 804 -1.37 -15.07 12.62
N PHE A 805 -0.36 -15.85 13.03
CA PHE A 805 0.72 -15.42 13.91
C PHE A 805 2.05 -15.24 13.16
N GLN A 806 2.09 -15.58 11.86
CA GLN A 806 3.30 -15.61 11.05
C GLN A 806 4.39 -16.46 11.69
N GLU A 807 3.99 -17.63 12.19
CA GLU A 807 4.83 -18.48 13.03
C GLU A 807 4.92 -19.90 12.45
N VAL A 808 6.11 -20.51 12.54
CA VAL A 808 6.34 -21.93 12.31
C VAL A 808 7.04 -22.54 13.52
N ARG A 809 6.56 -23.71 13.96
CA ARG A 809 7.17 -24.47 15.05
C ARG A 809 7.82 -25.75 14.52
N ILE A 810 9.08 -25.96 14.88
CA ILE A 810 9.93 -27.04 14.36
C ILE A 810 10.33 -27.96 15.53
N PRO A 811 9.97 -29.25 15.50
CA PRO A 811 10.33 -30.18 16.55
C PRO A 811 11.82 -30.55 16.49
N ILE A 812 12.54 -30.29 17.56
CA ILE A 812 14.00 -30.39 17.56
C ILE A 812 14.51 -31.82 17.57
N SER A 813 13.74 -32.75 18.16
CA SER A 813 14.06 -34.17 18.22
C SER A 813 14.28 -34.77 16.82
N PHE A 814 13.46 -34.34 15.85
CA PHE A 814 13.56 -34.78 14.47
C PHE A 814 14.75 -34.16 13.75
N LEU A 815 15.02 -32.86 13.96
CA LEU A 815 16.22 -32.22 13.41
C LEU A 815 17.51 -32.88 13.89
N ILE A 816 17.61 -33.14 15.21
CA ILE A 816 18.72 -33.89 15.83
C ILE A 816 18.88 -35.27 15.16
N LYS A 817 17.77 -35.96 14.91
CA LYS A 817 17.77 -37.26 14.25
C LYS A 817 18.31 -37.18 12.82
N LEU A 818 17.96 -36.15 12.05
CA LEU A 818 18.50 -35.96 10.70
C LEU A 818 20.02 -35.70 10.75
N LEU A 819 20.46 -34.79 11.61
CA LEU A 819 21.88 -34.43 11.72
C LEU A 819 22.77 -35.60 12.17
N THR A 820 22.25 -36.52 12.97
CA THR A 820 22.98 -37.69 13.49
C THR A 820 22.82 -38.95 12.62
N PHE A 821 21.99 -38.91 11.57
CA PHE A 821 21.74 -40.06 10.73
C PHE A 821 22.97 -40.42 9.87
N ASN A 822 23.22 -41.71 9.71
CA ASN A 822 24.32 -42.20 8.86
C ASN A 822 23.80 -42.44 7.43
N TYR A 823 24.07 -41.48 6.55
CA TYR A 823 23.63 -41.52 5.15
C TYR A 823 24.54 -42.43 4.32
N ASN A 824 23.94 -43.37 3.59
CA ASN A 824 24.66 -44.19 2.62
C ASN A 824 24.67 -43.47 1.27
N PRO A 825 25.81 -43.36 0.57
CA PRO A 825 25.84 -42.78 -0.76
C PRO A 825 25.03 -43.65 -1.73
N GLY A 826 23.92 -43.13 -2.28
CA GLY A 826 23.12 -43.86 -3.25
C GLY A 826 21.67 -43.35 -3.38
N PRO A 827 20.73 -43.83 -2.55
CA PRO A 827 19.34 -43.36 -2.59
C PRO A 827 19.18 -42.06 -1.79
N GLU A 828 18.49 -41.08 -2.39
CA GLU A 828 18.12 -39.83 -1.71
C GLU A 828 17.40 -40.08 -0.38
N PRO A 829 17.70 -39.31 0.68
CA PRO A 829 18.74 -38.28 0.77
C PRO A 829 20.16 -38.87 0.95
N ASP A 830 21.13 -38.34 0.20
CA ASP A 830 22.52 -38.85 0.20
C ASP A 830 23.37 -38.30 1.35
N ASN A 831 22.92 -37.21 1.99
CA ASN A 831 23.62 -36.57 3.11
C ASN A 831 22.63 -35.77 4.00
N ALA A 832 23.14 -35.26 5.13
CA ALA A 832 22.35 -34.50 6.10
C ALA A 832 21.77 -33.20 5.52
N ARG A 833 22.49 -32.53 4.61
CA ARG A 833 22.01 -31.30 3.95
C ARG A 833 20.80 -31.60 3.09
N ASP A 834 20.88 -32.62 2.24
CA ASP A 834 19.76 -33.02 1.38
C ASP A 834 18.56 -33.49 2.19
N ALA A 835 18.79 -34.22 3.28
CA ALA A 835 17.72 -34.66 4.17
C ALA A 835 17.01 -33.49 4.88
N ILE A 836 17.77 -32.53 5.39
CA ILE A 836 17.23 -31.31 6.01
C ILE A 836 16.49 -30.48 4.97
N HIS A 837 17.08 -30.28 3.80
CA HIS A 837 16.42 -29.56 2.71
C HIS A 837 15.15 -30.27 2.27
N PHE A 838 15.14 -31.59 2.19
CA PHE A 838 13.95 -32.39 1.86
C PHE A 838 12.87 -32.23 2.91
N CYS A 839 13.19 -32.35 4.20
CA CYS A 839 12.20 -32.14 5.26
C CYS A 839 11.65 -30.71 5.25
N SER A 840 12.51 -29.69 5.12
CA SER A 840 12.09 -28.29 5.04
C SER A 840 11.29 -27.97 3.77
N ALA A 841 11.61 -28.58 2.62
CA ALA A 841 10.87 -28.40 1.37
C ALA A 841 9.56 -29.17 1.34
N LEU A 842 9.56 -30.44 1.76
CA LEU A 842 8.37 -31.27 1.87
C LEU A 842 7.32 -30.57 2.72
N ILE A 843 7.75 -29.86 3.76
CA ILE A 843 6.87 -29.16 4.67
C ILE A 843 6.46 -27.78 4.14
N SER A 844 7.35 -27.02 3.49
CA SER A 844 7.00 -25.75 2.83
C SER A 844 6.06 -25.97 1.63
N SER A 845 6.18 -27.09 0.90
CA SER A 845 5.36 -27.42 -0.26
C SER A 845 4.07 -28.17 0.07
N MET A 846 4.06 -29.02 1.11
CA MET A 846 2.83 -29.70 1.55
C MET A 846 1.84 -28.73 2.22
N LEU A 847 2.27 -27.59 2.78
CA LEU A 847 1.34 -26.67 3.43
C LEU A 847 0.47 -25.81 2.52
N VAL A 848 0.89 -25.57 1.28
CA VAL A 848 -0.06 -24.99 0.33
C VAL A 848 -1.17 -26.01 0.03
N ALA A 849 -0.93 -27.30 0.22
CA ALA A 849 -1.94 -28.36 0.03
C ALA A 849 -2.68 -28.82 1.29
N TYR A 850 -2.11 -28.65 2.48
CA TYR A 850 -2.66 -29.23 3.71
C TYR A 850 -3.70 -28.37 4.43
N LEU A 851 -4.07 -27.21 3.87
CA LEU A 851 -5.30 -26.51 4.24
C LEU A 851 -6.58 -27.15 3.68
N LEU A 852 -6.49 -28.35 3.09
CA LEU A 852 -7.61 -28.97 2.37
C LEU A 852 -8.13 -30.33 2.87
N GLU A 853 -7.43 -31.17 3.64
CA GLU A 853 -8.04 -32.45 4.03
C GLU A 853 -7.32 -33.20 5.17
N TYR A 854 -7.88 -33.17 6.39
CA TYR A 854 -8.06 -34.29 7.33
C TYR A 854 -9.10 -33.78 8.37
N PHE A 855 -10.28 -34.40 8.54
CA PHE A 855 -10.54 -35.78 8.90
C PHE A 855 -11.62 -36.46 8.06
N THR A 856 -11.27 -37.55 7.35
CA THR A 856 -11.83 -38.92 7.50
C THR A 856 -11.28 -39.81 6.37
N ILE A 857 -10.03 -40.28 6.51
CA ILE A 857 -9.61 -41.54 5.86
C ILE A 857 -9.57 -42.58 6.99
N PRO A 858 -10.20 -43.76 6.84
CA PRO A 858 -10.22 -44.75 7.91
C PRO A 858 -8.79 -45.08 8.35
N VAL A 859 -8.58 -45.04 9.66
CA VAL A 859 -7.34 -45.31 10.43
C VAL A 859 -6.58 -46.57 10.00
N LYS A 860 -7.20 -47.44 9.18
CA LYS A 860 -6.63 -48.68 8.67
C LYS A 860 -5.62 -48.51 7.52
N ILE A 861 -5.60 -47.38 6.79
CA ILE A 861 -4.73 -47.21 5.60
C ILE A 861 -3.40 -46.48 5.94
N LEU A 862 -3.41 -45.63 6.96
CA LEU A 862 -2.23 -44.86 7.41
C LEU A 862 -0.99 -45.72 7.74
N PRO A 863 -1.11 -46.86 8.44
CA PRO A 863 0.03 -47.74 8.75
C PRO A 863 0.71 -48.32 7.50
N TYR A 864 -0.04 -48.55 6.42
CA TYR A 864 0.49 -49.10 5.17
C TYR A 864 1.22 -48.04 4.34
N LEU A 865 0.74 -46.80 4.38
CA LEU A 865 1.35 -45.65 3.71
C LEU A 865 2.71 -45.27 4.34
N PHE A 866 2.80 -45.32 5.66
CA PHE A 866 4.06 -45.08 6.37
C PHE A 866 5.00 -46.30 6.39
N ALA A 867 4.47 -47.52 6.23
CA ALA A 867 5.31 -48.70 5.99
C ALA A 867 6.07 -48.63 4.65
N CYS A 868 5.54 -47.93 3.64
CA CYS A 868 6.28 -47.63 2.41
C CYS A 868 7.43 -46.65 2.66
N LEU A 869 7.18 -45.51 3.33
CA LEU A 869 8.24 -44.55 3.67
C LEU A 869 9.30 -45.17 4.60
N ALA A 870 8.89 -45.87 5.66
CA ALA A 870 9.80 -46.54 6.58
C ALA A 870 10.61 -47.67 5.90
N LYS A 871 10.05 -48.37 4.90
CA LYS A 871 10.81 -49.34 4.09
C LYS A 871 11.85 -48.67 3.19
N THR A 872 11.60 -47.46 2.69
CA THR A 872 12.58 -46.70 1.91
C THR A 872 13.77 -46.25 2.77
N PHE A 873 13.53 -45.93 4.05
CA PHE A 873 14.57 -45.44 4.98
C PHE A 873 15.23 -46.53 5.86
N ALA A 874 14.76 -47.77 5.87
CA ALA A 874 15.25 -48.81 6.77
C ALA A 874 15.43 -50.18 6.10
N LEU A 875 16.47 -50.35 5.27
CA LEU A 875 17.09 -51.66 5.03
C LEU A 875 18.61 -51.54 4.78
N PRO A 876 19.47 -52.12 5.65
CA PRO A 876 20.77 -52.60 5.20
C PRO A 876 20.58 -53.98 4.56
N VAL A 877 21.13 -54.17 3.37
CA VAL A 877 21.18 -55.47 2.70
C VAL A 877 22.08 -56.42 3.50
N SER A 878 21.48 -57.45 4.10
CA SER A 878 22.21 -58.64 4.56
C SER A 878 21.69 -59.87 3.82
N SER A 879 22.66 -60.60 3.27
CA SER A 879 22.51 -61.76 2.40
C SER A 879 21.81 -62.97 3.04
N LYS A 880 21.11 -63.73 2.18
CA LYS A 880 20.72 -65.16 2.29
C LYS A 880 19.78 -65.54 3.44
N THR A 881 18.52 -65.84 3.09
CA THR A 881 17.93 -67.20 3.19
C THR A 881 16.57 -67.26 2.49
N ASN A 882 16.17 -68.48 2.14
CA ASN A 882 15.15 -68.88 1.18
C ASN A 882 13.77 -69.10 1.85
N VAL A 883 12.70 -68.89 1.08
CA VAL A 883 11.32 -69.46 1.19
C VAL A 883 10.30 -68.85 2.19
N ASP A 884 9.09 -68.63 1.64
CA ASP A 884 7.76 -68.38 2.23
C ASP A 884 7.32 -66.96 2.63
N THR A 885 6.98 -66.13 1.64
CA THR A 885 6.01 -65.01 1.81
C THR A 885 5.20 -64.73 0.54
N ASP A 886 4.38 -65.68 0.06
CA ASP A 886 3.48 -65.46 -1.09
C ASP A 886 1.97 -65.42 -0.75
N TRP A 887 1.61 -65.55 0.54
CA TRP A 887 0.20 -65.50 0.96
C TRP A 887 -0.33 -64.10 1.35
N GLY A 888 0.56 -63.10 1.48
CA GLY A 888 0.18 -61.74 1.89
C GLY A 888 -0.32 -60.84 0.75
N MET A 889 0.25 -60.98 -0.45
CA MET A 889 -0.03 -60.09 -1.60
C MET A 889 -1.35 -60.42 -2.29
N ALA A 890 -1.74 -61.70 -2.35
CA ALA A 890 -3.01 -62.12 -2.96
C ALA A 890 -4.25 -61.59 -2.21
N LYS A 891 -4.13 -61.38 -0.89
CA LYS A 891 -5.22 -60.84 -0.06
C LYS A 891 -5.37 -59.32 -0.22
N LEU A 892 -4.31 -58.63 -0.59
CA LEU A 892 -4.28 -57.17 -0.83
C LEU A 892 -4.99 -56.82 -2.15
N TYR A 893 -4.76 -57.59 -3.21
CA TYR A 893 -5.47 -57.43 -4.49
C TYR A 893 -6.97 -57.73 -4.39
N LEU A 894 -7.37 -58.67 -3.53
CA LEU A 894 -8.77 -59.07 -3.35
C LEU A 894 -9.60 -58.06 -2.53
N ILE A 895 -8.94 -57.21 -1.73
CA ILE A 895 -9.58 -56.12 -0.98
C ILE A 895 -9.69 -54.87 -1.87
N LEU A 896 -8.66 -54.55 -2.64
CA LEU A 896 -8.65 -53.39 -3.55
C LEU A 896 -9.58 -53.59 -4.77
N GLY A 897 -9.73 -54.81 -5.27
CA GLY A 897 -10.67 -55.12 -6.36
C GLY A 897 -12.15 -55.11 -5.98
N LYS A 898 -12.49 -55.03 -4.68
CA LYS A 898 -13.89 -54.99 -4.20
C LYS A 898 -14.43 -53.60 -3.92
N GLU A 899 -13.56 -52.59 -3.78
CA GLU A 899 -13.97 -51.19 -3.51
C GLU A 899 -13.95 -50.28 -4.75
N LEU A 900 -13.34 -50.72 -5.85
CA LEU A 900 -13.34 -49.99 -7.11
C LEU A 900 -14.26 -50.67 -8.12
N ASN A 901 -15.55 -50.35 -8.06
CA ASN A 901 -16.48 -50.61 -9.16
C ASN A 901 -16.16 -49.64 -10.30
N TYR A 902 -15.37 -50.12 -11.27
CA TYR A 902 -15.28 -49.54 -12.61
C TYR A 902 -15.34 -50.70 -13.60
N GLU A 903 -16.56 -51.13 -13.92
CA GLU A 903 -16.81 -51.86 -15.16
C GLU A 903 -17.05 -50.86 -16.29
N ASP A 904 -16.57 -51.26 -17.48
CA ASP A 904 -16.81 -50.72 -18.82
C ASP A 904 -16.08 -49.44 -19.25
N SER A 905 -14.98 -49.59 -20.00
CA SER A 905 -15.07 -49.72 -21.47
C SER A 905 -13.70 -49.65 -22.19
N LEU A 906 -13.43 -50.72 -22.98
CA LEU A 906 -12.61 -50.80 -24.20
C LEU A 906 -11.08 -50.56 -24.07
N GLY A 907 -10.17 -51.45 -24.45
CA GLY A 907 -10.23 -52.54 -25.42
C GLY A 907 -9.18 -52.33 -26.52
N VAL A 908 -7.96 -52.84 -26.29
CA VAL A 908 -7.01 -53.60 -27.17
C VAL A 908 -5.73 -53.80 -26.36
#